data_AF-A0A8H7LU15-F1
#
_entry.id   AF-A0A8H7LU15-F1
#
_cell.length_a   1.000
_cell.length_b   1.000
_cell.length_c   1.000
_cell.angle_alpha   90.00
_cell.angle_beta   90.00
_cell.angle_gamma   90.00
#
_symmetry.space_group_name_H-M   'P 1'
#
loop_
_entity.id
_entity.type
_entity.pdbx_description
1 polymer ?
#
loop_
_entity_poly.entity_id
_entity_poly.type
_entity_poly.pdbx_seq_one_letter_code
_entity_poly.pdbx_strand_id
1 'polypeptide(L)'
;MRLIFLAVASGLLHLSAAQTIYDIWQTTWDRSKLLTRTSDPLVNFVTKGAIGDADIVVNDGTVYQQMDGFGATLITDGAATAGFGVLRLNLGASDFSAKGKYGNSTSGDDLQGIIEIAYSFDDKSGDTTLSSFSLDNAPSYLWSVLKDIYSINPKIKLYVLPWSPPAWMKSGGTMNGGELQAQYNGVYAQYLFKTVQQLSARGFPVYAINPQNEPRNSNPTYPTTKMLASQEAAIGQALRPLLNNNGFSSVKIIGFEHNWDNAGGYPIDLMKAAPNAFSGVSFHCYASGGPSQLETFHNAYPNKEIYFTECTGSFGSDWWSDIKWTMDNIAIGAPQHWARTALEWNFASDESGGPTFPGTDSCKSPACRAIVTVKSDGSYELNQEFYSLAQASRAIVPKDPGGPIGQRIGVTVGGNLSWALRVNAFVTKRSNSADWNRYSIVVLNWNDNSSSSWNPQPVKATIEFRGVQVMEATKRALSIQSHVVHGYVGNKAATFPLQLLGWDVDAINTVQFSNHSDAGYVPGAEALSALADFATHLKAKNPNLLFVLDPVMGDDGKMYVANDVLPVYRDRLLPLATVITPNWFEVELMTQIHLASQDSIRSALRSLHFDHGVRNVVVTSVIVREGSCLSDEVTAAGLRAGSSYSSDGLTDSINLKDEYILCIASSAHDDPSIAPAVYALAVPRIKGYFSGVGDLFSALVMAHFHQAQHSNTSSLSLTAGSMSSLSSAASRALHTTHAVLRRTQQHALTLAAQSSDDPSSSNAYTDDELDSKEPLRRVRRMRTRELRIIQSRDDILAFEAENGSVENMRAWEGFWGN
;
A
#
# COMPACT_ATOMS: atom_id res chain seq x y z
N MET A 1 -2.05 -17.33 -41.67
CA MET A 1 -0.91 -16.44 -41.32
C MET A 1 -1.18 -15.94 -39.91
N ARG A 2 -0.49 -16.27 -38.81
CA ARG A 2 0.63 -17.14 -38.37
C ARG A 2 0.29 -17.42 -36.87
N LEU A 3 0.34 -18.65 -36.33
CA LEU A 3 1.49 -19.28 -35.61
C LEU A 3 2.16 -18.26 -34.62
N ILE A 4 2.35 -18.48 -33.30
CA ILE A 4 3.31 -19.39 -32.63
C ILE A 4 3.17 -19.34 -31.05
N PHE A 5 2.87 -20.45 -30.32
CA PHE A 5 3.78 -21.40 -29.58
C PHE A 5 4.82 -20.91 -28.46
N LEU A 6 4.89 -21.41 -27.18
CA LEU A 6 6.18 -21.66 -26.38
C LEU A 6 6.17 -22.60 -25.11
N ALA A 7 7.26 -23.36 -24.83
CA ALA A 7 7.43 -24.52 -23.91
C ALA A 7 8.46 -24.31 -22.79
N VAL A 8 8.45 -25.15 -21.73
CA VAL A 8 9.62 -25.89 -21.11
C VAL A 8 9.33 -26.51 -19.71
N ALA A 9 10.14 -27.54 -19.39
CA ALA A 9 10.16 -28.56 -18.34
C ALA A 9 10.51 -28.15 -16.89
N SER A 10 10.25 -29.11 -15.98
CA SER A 10 10.29 -29.08 -14.52
C SER A 10 11.67 -29.28 -13.86
N GLY A 11 11.92 -28.51 -12.80
CA GLY A 11 12.91 -28.77 -11.74
C GLY A 11 12.34 -28.32 -10.38
N LEU A 12 12.50 -29.16 -9.35
CA LEU A 12 12.22 -28.98 -7.91
C LEU A 12 11.50 -27.66 -7.52
N LEU A 13 10.18 -27.71 -7.29
CA LEU A 13 9.40 -26.56 -6.82
C LEU A 13 9.04 -26.70 -5.33
N HIS A 14 9.64 -25.84 -4.51
CA HIS A 14 9.03 -25.38 -3.26
C HIS A 14 7.66 -24.77 -3.60
N LEU A 15 6.64 -25.11 -2.81
CA LEU A 15 5.31 -24.54 -2.92
C LEU A 15 5.38 -23.04 -2.57
N SER A 16 5.60 -22.20 -3.59
CA SER A 16 5.60 -20.74 -3.44
C SER A 16 4.14 -20.26 -3.39
N ALA A 17 3.59 -20.11 -2.19
CA ALA A 17 2.41 -19.27 -2.02
C ALA A 17 2.78 -17.85 -2.50
N ALA A 18 1.98 -17.28 -3.40
CA ALA A 18 2.14 -15.89 -3.78
C ALA A 18 2.00 -15.01 -2.55
N GLN A 19 3.04 -14.24 -2.25
CA GLN A 19 3.06 -13.23 -1.21
C GLN A 19 2.78 -11.87 -1.86
N THR A 20 2.60 -10.84 -1.04
CA THR A 20 2.40 -9.49 -1.56
C THR A 20 3.34 -8.56 -0.81
N ILE A 21 3.96 -7.63 -1.52
CA ILE A 21 4.60 -6.50 -0.89
C ILE A 21 3.52 -5.44 -0.69
N TYR A 22 3.16 -5.20 0.57
CA TYR A 22 2.13 -4.23 0.93
C TYR A 22 2.74 -2.89 1.36
N ASP A 23 1.96 -1.82 1.25
CA ASP A 23 2.28 -0.49 1.81
C ASP A 23 3.52 0.14 1.14
N ILE A 24 3.57 0.10 -0.20
CA ILE A 24 4.64 0.72 -0.99
C ILE A 24 4.36 2.22 -1.18
N TRP A 25 5.35 3.06 -0.85
CA TRP A 25 5.30 4.51 -0.98
C TRP A 25 6.43 5.02 -1.87
N GLN A 26 6.14 6.00 -2.71
CA GLN A 26 7.11 6.52 -3.68
C GLN A 26 7.18 8.05 -3.66
N THR A 27 8.40 8.56 -3.77
CA THR A 27 8.72 9.96 -4.07
C THR A 27 9.65 9.96 -5.28
N THR A 28 9.28 10.67 -6.35
CA THR A 28 10.04 10.71 -7.60
C THR A 28 10.68 12.07 -7.83
N TRP A 29 11.80 12.08 -8.55
CA TRP A 29 12.59 13.27 -8.85
C TRP A 29 11.79 14.34 -9.62
N ASP A 30 10.90 13.91 -10.52
CA ASP A 30 10.02 14.73 -11.34
C ASP A 30 8.79 15.24 -10.57
N ARG A 31 8.66 14.88 -9.28
CA ARG A 31 7.54 15.22 -8.39
C ARG A 31 6.18 14.67 -8.85
N SER A 32 6.14 13.73 -9.80
CA SER A 32 4.89 13.09 -10.23
C SER A 32 4.29 12.20 -9.12
N LYS A 33 5.14 11.71 -8.22
CA LYS A 33 4.75 11.01 -6.98
C LYS A 33 5.45 11.68 -5.81
N LEU A 34 4.69 12.07 -4.80
CA LEU A 34 5.17 12.75 -3.60
C LEU A 34 4.56 12.04 -2.40
N LEU A 35 5.32 11.12 -1.79
CA LEU A 35 4.84 10.19 -0.76
C LEU A 35 3.50 9.56 -1.18
N THR A 36 3.46 8.98 -2.38
CA THR A 36 2.25 8.39 -2.96
C THR A 36 2.25 6.88 -2.74
N ARG A 37 1.16 6.33 -2.17
CA ARG A 37 0.96 4.88 -2.07
C ARG A 37 0.68 4.29 -3.45
N THR A 38 1.38 3.23 -3.83
CA THR A 38 1.13 2.49 -5.08
C THR A 38 0.34 1.21 -4.83
N SER A 39 -0.07 0.53 -5.91
CA SER A 39 -0.66 -0.81 -5.83
C SER A 39 0.34 -1.79 -5.22
N ASP A 40 -0.17 -2.75 -4.44
CA ASP A 40 0.61 -3.79 -3.79
C ASP A 40 0.81 -4.95 -4.80
N PRO A 41 2.02 -5.15 -5.37
CA PRO A 41 2.24 -6.17 -6.38
C PRO A 41 2.20 -7.56 -5.73
N LEU A 42 1.58 -8.50 -6.44
CA LEU A 42 1.73 -9.92 -6.15
C LEU A 42 3.16 -10.34 -6.50
N VAL A 43 3.83 -10.95 -5.53
CA VAL A 43 5.20 -11.43 -5.67
C VAL A 43 5.29 -12.90 -5.27
N ASN A 44 6.20 -13.62 -5.90
CA ASN A 44 6.57 -14.95 -5.45
C ASN A 44 7.96 -14.89 -4.82
N PHE A 45 8.15 -15.60 -3.72
CA PHE A 45 9.47 -15.94 -3.23
C PHE A 45 9.90 -17.24 -3.90
N VAL A 46 10.85 -17.13 -4.81
CA VAL A 46 11.36 -18.24 -5.61
C VAL A 46 12.78 -18.59 -5.18
N THR A 47 13.25 -19.77 -5.57
CA THR A 47 14.67 -20.13 -5.45
C THR A 47 15.53 -19.05 -6.12
N LYS A 48 16.63 -18.68 -5.48
CA LYS A 48 17.56 -17.66 -5.97
C LYS A 48 17.95 -17.93 -7.43
N GLY A 49 17.68 -16.96 -8.28
CA GLY A 49 18.03 -16.96 -9.70
C GLY A 49 19.20 -16.01 -9.98
N ALA A 50 19.26 -15.52 -11.22
CA ALA A 50 20.17 -14.43 -11.57
C ALA A 50 19.73 -13.14 -10.84
N ILE A 51 20.71 -12.46 -10.26
CA ILE A 51 20.49 -11.12 -9.71
C ILE A 51 20.32 -10.11 -10.86
N GLY A 52 19.60 -9.02 -10.59
CA GLY A 52 19.53 -7.87 -11.48
C GLY A 52 20.85 -7.08 -11.51
N ASP A 53 20.78 -5.83 -11.94
CA ASP A 53 21.93 -4.91 -11.92
C ASP A 53 22.40 -4.62 -10.48
N ALA A 54 21.47 -4.71 -9.52
CA ALA A 54 21.75 -4.68 -8.09
C ALA A 54 20.97 -5.78 -7.35
N ASP A 55 21.46 -6.19 -6.17
CA ASP A 55 20.88 -7.26 -5.36
C ASP A 55 20.75 -6.83 -3.89
N ILE A 56 19.53 -6.63 -3.40
CA ILE A 56 19.24 -6.25 -2.02
C ILE A 56 18.97 -7.52 -1.20
N VAL A 57 19.87 -7.87 -0.29
CA VAL A 57 19.73 -9.04 0.58
C VAL A 57 19.40 -8.61 2.00
N VAL A 58 18.17 -8.87 2.45
CA VAL A 58 17.71 -8.59 3.82
C VAL A 58 18.03 -9.78 4.73
N ASN A 59 18.70 -9.50 5.85
CA ASN A 59 19.12 -10.48 6.84
C ASN A 59 18.55 -10.13 8.22
N ASP A 60 17.48 -10.83 8.61
CA ASP A 60 16.86 -10.68 9.93
C ASP A 60 17.53 -11.48 11.05
N GLY A 61 18.58 -12.24 10.74
CA GLY A 61 19.47 -12.86 11.73
C GLY A 61 20.44 -11.89 12.39
N THR A 62 20.71 -10.75 11.75
CA THR A 62 21.54 -9.67 12.31
C THR A 62 20.65 -8.51 12.73
N VAL A 63 20.68 -8.16 14.02
CA VAL A 63 19.84 -7.12 14.61
C VAL A 63 20.72 -6.03 15.23
N TYR A 64 20.35 -4.76 15.02
CA TYR A 64 21.08 -3.58 15.50
C TYR A 64 20.23 -2.79 16.51
N GLN A 65 20.38 -1.47 16.54
CA GLN A 65 19.71 -0.58 17.48
C GLN A 65 18.19 -0.55 17.28
N GLN A 66 17.46 -0.38 18.39
CA GLN A 66 16.05 0.00 18.35
C GLN A 66 15.95 1.45 17.86
N MET A 67 15.10 1.71 16.87
CA MET A 67 14.85 3.10 16.45
C MET A 67 14.02 3.82 17.51
N ASP A 68 14.28 5.10 17.69
CA ASP A 68 13.47 5.97 18.53
C ASP A 68 12.46 6.77 17.73
N GLY A 69 12.80 7.15 16.50
CA GLY A 69 11.88 7.74 15.52
C GLY A 69 12.58 8.73 14.59
N PHE A 70 11.85 9.16 13.56
CA PHE A 70 12.22 10.30 12.72
C PHE A 70 11.30 11.48 13.04
N GLY A 71 11.72 12.70 12.72
CA GLY A 71 10.92 13.89 13.03
C GLY A 71 11.68 15.21 12.87
N ALA A 72 11.24 16.22 13.63
CA ALA A 72 11.70 17.59 13.52
C ALA A 72 11.46 18.37 14.82
N THR A 73 11.84 19.65 14.85
CA THR A 73 11.48 20.61 15.91
C THR A 73 10.13 21.28 15.61
N LEU A 74 9.16 21.17 16.55
CA LEU A 74 7.79 21.74 16.54
C LEU A 74 6.87 21.37 15.37
N ILE A 75 6.10 20.29 15.52
CA ILE A 75 5.23 19.73 14.47
C ILE A 75 3.82 20.34 14.49
N THR A 76 3.18 20.55 13.34
CA THR A 76 1.71 20.68 13.23
C THR A 76 1.14 19.70 12.19
N ASP A 77 -0.15 19.39 12.35
CA ASP A 77 -1.12 18.50 11.64
C ASP A 77 -0.75 17.56 10.46
N GLY A 78 0.40 17.66 9.80
CA GLY A 78 0.87 16.74 8.74
C GLY A 78 1.68 15.51 9.20
N ALA A 79 2.13 15.46 10.46
CA ALA A 79 3.05 14.41 10.94
C ALA A 79 2.44 13.03 11.21
N ALA A 80 1.11 12.93 11.40
CA ALA A 80 0.45 11.65 11.62
C ALA A 80 0.49 10.75 10.38
N THR A 81 0.30 11.36 9.20
CA THR A 81 0.34 10.64 7.92
C THR A 81 1.77 10.25 7.52
N ALA A 82 2.76 11.08 7.90
CA ALA A 82 4.19 10.82 7.71
C ALA A 82 4.76 9.80 8.73
N GLY A 83 4.09 9.61 9.87
CA GLY A 83 4.51 8.70 10.93
C GLY A 83 5.68 9.23 11.79
N PHE A 84 5.88 10.54 11.90
CA PHE A 84 6.93 11.11 12.74
C PHE A 84 6.67 10.81 14.23
N GLY A 85 7.71 10.36 14.92
CA GLY A 85 7.62 9.81 16.27
C GLY A 85 8.42 10.57 17.33
N VAL A 86 9.21 11.57 16.92
CA VAL A 86 10.09 12.35 17.80
C VAL A 86 9.87 13.84 17.57
N LEU A 87 9.83 14.58 18.66
CA LEU A 87 9.70 16.03 18.69
C LEU A 87 10.84 16.63 19.52
N ARG A 88 11.58 17.57 18.94
CA ARG A 88 12.55 18.39 19.68
C ARG A 88 11.91 19.71 20.11
N LEU A 89 12.17 20.14 21.34
CA LEU A 89 11.64 21.35 21.95
C LEU A 89 12.76 22.19 22.57
N ASN A 90 12.73 23.47 22.25
CA ASN A 90 13.72 24.44 22.64
C ASN A 90 13.35 25.04 24.00
N LEU A 91 14.32 25.12 24.89
CA LEU A 91 14.18 25.82 26.16
C LEU A 91 14.69 27.24 26.02
N GLY A 92 13.76 28.18 25.94
CA GLY A 92 14.08 29.59 25.74
C GLY A 92 14.20 29.97 24.27
N ALA A 93 14.82 31.12 24.04
CA ALA A 93 15.05 31.63 22.70
C ALA A 93 16.15 30.85 21.95
N SER A 94 15.96 30.74 20.64
CA SER A 94 16.88 30.20 19.65
C SER A 94 17.15 31.23 18.54
N ASP A 95 17.97 30.86 17.56
CA ASP A 95 18.19 31.60 16.32
C ASP A 95 16.95 31.72 15.41
N PHE A 96 15.86 30.99 15.69
CA PHE A 96 14.55 31.06 15.00
C PHE A 96 13.42 31.62 15.88
N SER A 97 13.75 32.30 16.98
CA SER A 97 12.73 32.92 17.81
C SER A 97 12.22 34.23 17.21
N ALA A 98 10.89 34.33 17.05
CA ALA A 98 10.23 35.52 16.52
C ALA A 98 10.41 36.76 17.42
N LYS A 99 10.25 37.96 16.85
CA LYS A 99 10.03 39.19 17.62
C LYS A 99 8.72 39.08 18.41
N GLY A 100 8.80 38.80 19.71
CA GLY A 100 7.70 39.01 20.64
C GLY A 100 7.72 40.43 21.22
N LYS A 101 6.54 41.04 21.42
CA LYS A 101 6.36 42.10 22.43
C LYS A 101 6.16 41.41 23.77
N TYR A 102 7.08 41.55 24.72
CA TYR A 102 6.72 41.45 26.14
C TYR A 102 6.30 42.84 26.59
N GLY A 103 5.02 43.02 26.86
CA GLY A 103 4.49 44.31 27.28
C GLY A 103 2.98 44.27 27.37
N ASN A 104 2.47 43.77 28.49
CA ASN A 104 1.16 44.17 28.97
C ASN A 104 1.30 45.61 29.51
N SER A 105 1.43 46.61 28.63
CA SER A 105 1.32 48.02 29.01
C SER A 105 0.11 48.64 28.32
N THR A 106 -0.92 48.90 29.11
CA THR A 106 -2.15 49.61 28.75
C THR A 106 -1.95 51.13 28.64
N SER A 107 -0.72 51.59 28.38
CA SER A 107 -0.39 53.01 28.27
C SER A 107 0.37 53.23 26.97
N GLY A 108 -0.34 53.75 25.97
CA GLY A 108 0.29 54.27 24.77
C GLY A 108 1.06 55.53 25.10
N ASP A 109 2.33 55.41 25.51
CA ASP A 109 3.35 56.46 25.33
C ASP A 109 4.82 56.02 25.57
N ASP A 110 5.19 54.75 25.36
CA ASP A 110 6.61 54.34 25.38
C ASP A 110 7.03 53.69 24.05
N LEU A 111 7.44 54.54 23.11
CA LEU A 111 8.01 54.18 21.81
C LEU A 111 9.56 54.34 21.77
N GLN A 112 10.26 54.25 22.91
CA GLN A 112 11.73 54.34 22.95
C GLN A 112 12.42 53.24 23.77
N GLY A 113 12.15 51.97 23.47
CA GLY A 113 12.88 50.85 24.07
C GLY A 113 12.46 49.48 23.55
N ILE A 114 12.42 49.26 22.23
CA ILE A 114 12.26 47.90 21.68
C ILE A 114 13.64 47.21 21.75
N ILE A 115 13.99 46.64 22.89
CA ILE A 115 15.22 45.86 23.09
C ILE A 115 14.91 44.36 22.91
N GLU A 116 15.74 43.72 22.10
CA GLU A 116 15.88 42.29 21.76
C GLU A 116 15.37 41.31 22.85
N ILE A 117 14.51 40.34 22.52
CA ILE A 117 13.98 39.42 23.55
C ILE A 117 14.46 37.99 23.32
N ALA A 118 15.76 37.77 23.55
CA ALA A 118 16.18 36.46 24.04
C ALA A 118 15.53 36.24 25.41
N TYR A 119 14.97 35.06 25.66
CA TYR A 119 14.31 34.71 26.93
C TYR A 119 14.79 33.35 27.43
N SER A 120 14.76 33.16 28.74
CA SER A 120 14.89 31.87 29.40
C SER A 120 13.71 31.64 30.34
N PHE A 121 13.68 30.51 31.03
CA PHE A 121 12.64 30.28 32.04
C PHE A 121 12.97 30.92 33.39
N ASP A 122 14.13 31.56 33.56
CA ASP A 122 14.48 32.28 34.78
C ASP A 122 15.40 33.48 34.51
N ASP A 123 14.83 34.56 33.97
CA ASP A 123 15.58 35.77 33.59
C ASP A 123 15.82 36.74 34.77
N LYS A 124 15.38 36.40 35.99
CA LYS A 124 15.65 37.21 37.17
C LYS A 124 17.12 37.07 37.58
N SER A 125 17.88 38.14 37.40
CA SER A 125 19.31 38.17 37.70
C SER A 125 19.64 37.68 39.11
N GLY A 126 20.55 36.70 39.19
CA GLY A 126 21.06 36.15 40.45
C GLY A 126 20.12 35.21 41.21
N ASP A 127 19.03 34.74 40.59
CA ASP A 127 18.08 33.80 41.23
C ASP A 127 18.65 32.37 41.32
N THR A 128 19.65 32.18 42.18
CA THR A 128 20.27 30.86 42.42
C THR A 128 19.34 29.86 43.09
N THR A 129 18.18 30.30 43.58
CA THR A 129 17.11 29.46 44.14
C THR A 129 16.08 29.02 43.09
N LEU A 130 16.14 29.60 41.89
CA LEU A 130 15.17 29.41 40.80
C LEU A 130 13.74 29.69 41.27
N SER A 131 13.56 30.67 42.15
CA SER A 131 12.24 31.04 42.73
C SER A 131 11.30 31.66 41.69
N SER A 132 11.89 32.25 40.66
CA SER A 132 11.22 32.99 39.59
C SER A 132 11.12 32.16 38.31
N PHE A 133 11.51 30.88 38.38
CA PHE A 133 11.42 29.94 37.27
C PHE A 133 9.96 29.78 36.80
N SER A 134 9.70 30.02 35.52
CA SER A 134 8.39 29.85 34.91
C SER A 134 8.48 29.43 33.45
N LEU A 135 7.77 28.36 33.09
CA LEU A 135 7.54 28.00 31.70
C LEU A 135 6.69 29.03 30.95
N ASP A 136 5.93 29.88 31.65
CA ASP A 136 5.09 30.90 31.00
C ASP A 136 5.90 32.08 30.44
N ASN A 137 7.22 32.09 30.64
CA ASN A 137 8.12 32.96 29.90
C ASN A 137 8.12 32.60 28.40
N ALA A 138 7.83 31.34 28.05
CA ALA A 138 7.63 30.93 26.66
C ALA A 138 6.37 31.54 26.05
N PRO A 139 6.33 31.80 24.74
CA PRO A 139 5.12 32.24 24.05
C PRO A 139 3.96 31.25 24.26
N SER A 140 2.77 31.77 24.57
CA SER A 140 1.61 30.94 24.91
C SER A 140 1.16 29.98 23.80
N TYR A 141 1.40 30.32 22.52
CA TYR A 141 1.09 29.47 21.37
C TYR A 141 1.84 28.13 21.40
N LEU A 142 3.02 28.08 22.02
CA LEU A 142 3.82 26.86 22.12
C LEU A 142 3.04 25.73 22.80
N TRP A 143 2.36 26.07 23.89
CA TRP A 143 1.60 25.10 24.68
C TRP A 143 0.35 24.60 23.94
N SER A 144 -0.30 25.48 23.18
CA SER A 144 -1.43 25.10 22.31
C SER A 144 -0.97 24.12 21.23
N VAL A 145 0.13 24.42 20.53
CA VAL A 145 0.69 23.54 19.49
C VAL A 145 1.11 22.19 20.07
N LEU A 146 1.80 22.16 21.21
CA LEU A 146 2.17 20.90 21.86
C LEU A 146 0.93 20.06 22.23
N LYS A 147 -0.13 20.69 22.72
CA LYS A 147 -1.39 19.99 23.04
C LYS A 147 -2.02 19.38 21.79
N ASP A 148 -2.03 20.10 20.67
CA ASP A 148 -2.54 19.60 19.41
C ASP A 148 -1.73 18.40 18.90
N ILE A 149 -0.39 18.47 18.95
CA ILE A 149 0.49 17.36 18.57
C ILE A 149 0.17 16.10 19.39
N TYR A 150 0.12 16.23 20.72
CA TYR A 150 -0.14 15.08 21.61
C TYR A 150 -1.55 14.53 21.46
N SER A 151 -2.53 15.34 21.04
CA SER A 151 -3.88 14.86 20.73
C SER A 151 -3.91 13.94 19.51
N ILE A 152 -3.00 14.17 18.56
CA ILE A 152 -2.87 13.39 17.32
C ILE A 152 -1.99 12.16 17.53
N ASN A 153 -0.82 12.34 18.15
CA ASN A 153 0.12 11.26 18.45
C ASN A 153 0.54 11.30 19.93
N PRO A 154 -0.19 10.62 20.82
CA PRO A 154 0.11 10.62 22.25
C PRO A 154 1.41 9.88 22.61
N LYS A 155 2.05 9.21 21.64
CA LYS A 155 3.30 8.45 21.83
C LYS A 155 4.54 9.18 21.33
N ILE A 156 4.39 10.43 20.91
CA ILE A 156 5.54 11.20 20.45
C ILE A 156 6.58 11.33 21.57
N LYS A 157 7.84 11.14 21.23
CA LYS A 157 8.96 11.28 22.17
C LYS A 157 9.44 12.72 22.18
N LEU A 158 9.27 13.39 23.32
CA LEU A 158 9.69 14.78 23.50
C LEU A 158 11.16 14.86 23.98
N TYR A 159 11.99 15.48 23.15
CA TYR A 159 13.38 15.84 23.44
C TYR A 159 13.42 17.31 23.81
N VAL A 160 14.16 17.64 24.85
CA VAL A 160 14.18 18.98 25.42
C VAL A 160 15.62 19.50 25.47
N LEU A 161 15.85 20.71 24.98
CA LEU A 161 17.20 21.25 24.80
C LEU A 161 17.23 22.78 24.97
N PRO A 162 18.16 23.35 25.75
CA PRO A 162 18.42 24.78 25.79
C PRO A 162 19.48 25.24 24.77
N TRP A 163 19.30 26.43 24.20
CA TRP A 163 20.29 27.11 23.35
C TRP A 163 21.25 27.96 24.17
N SER A 164 20.78 28.44 25.32
CA SER A 164 21.57 29.18 26.27
C SER A 164 21.03 28.96 27.69
N PRO A 165 21.90 28.88 28.70
CA PRO A 165 21.53 29.18 30.08
C PRO A 165 20.99 30.61 30.21
N PRO A 166 20.27 30.92 31.32
CA PRO A 166 19.91 32.28 31.67
C PRO A 166 21.12 33.22 31.63
N ALA A 167 20.90 34.45 31.17
CA ALA A 167 21.97 35.42 30.93
C ALA A 167 22.88 35.66 32.15
N TRP A 168 22.31 35.68 33.35
CA TRP A 168 23.03 35.91 34.61
C TRP A 168 23.94 34.73 35.02
N MET A 169 23.82 33.57 34.38
CA MET A 169 24.73 32.43 34.58
C MET A 169 25.98 32.49 33.69
N LYS A 170 26.10 33.46 32.78
CA LYS A 170 27.10 33.46 31.68
C LYS A 170 28.16 34.54 31.82
N SER A 171 29.32 34.33 31.18
CA SER A 171 30.52 35.20 31.25
C SER A 171 30.36 36.62 30.64
N GLY A 172 29.22 36.94 30.04
CA GLY A 172 28.92 38.27 29.48
C GLY A 172 27.59 38.87 29.95
N GLY A 173 26.85 38.22 30.85
CA GLY A 173 25.53 38.69 31.28
C GLY A 173 24.48 38.73 30.15
N THR A 174 24.69 37.99 29.07
CA THR A 174 23.81 37.91 27.89
C THR A 174 23.60 36.45 27.48
N MET A 175 22.44 36.15 26.88
CA MET A 175 22.18 34.84 26.27
C MET A 175 22.90 34.67 24.93
N ASN A 176 23.31 35.75 24.26
CA ASN A 176 23.97 35.65 22.96
C ASN A 176 25.48 35.45 23.15
N GLY A 177 26.02 34.31 22.70
CA GLY A 177 27.43 33.95 22.85
C GLY A 177 27.90 33.77 24.28
N GLY A 178 29.22 33.66 24.47
CA GLY A 178 29.83 33.49 25.79
C GLY A 178 29.81 32.05 26.29
N GLU A 179 30.13 31.88 27.58
CA GLU A 179 30.27 30.59 28.23
C GLU A 179 29.54 30.54 29.57
N LEU A 180 29.10 29.34 29.97
CA LEU A 180 28.52 29.11 31.28
C LEU A 180 29.60 29.23 32.36
N GLN A 181 29.37 30.07 33.38
CA GLN A 181 30.32 30.18 34.48
C GLN A 181 30.24 28.95 35.38
N ALA A 182 31.40 28.33 35.66
CA ALA A 182 31.49 27.04 36.35
C ALA A 182 30.78 27.00 37.72
N GLN A 183 30.73 28.13 38.43
CA GLN A 183 30.04 28.27 39.72
C GLN A 183 28.53 28.00 39.65
N TYR A 184 27.92 28.12 38.46
CA TYR A 184 26.49 27.88 38.25
C TYR A 184 26.16 26.48 37.72
N ASN A 185 27.13 25.59 37.51
CA ASN A 185 26.88 24.23 37.00
C ASN A 185 25.78 23.48 37.79
N GLY A 186 25.82 23.56 39.13
CA GLY A 186 24.83 22.93 39.99
C GLY A 186 23.45 23.59 39.90
N VAL A 187 23.39 24.92 39.82
CA VAL A 187 22.13 25.67 39.67
C VAL A 187 21.51 25.39 38.30
N TYR A 188 22.33 25.32 37.25
CA TYR A 188 21.90 25.00 35.91
C TYR A 188 21.34 23.57 35.81
N ALA A 189 21.94 22.59 36.50
CA ALA A 189 21.35 21.26 36.62
C ALA A 189 19.96 21.28 37.28
N GLN A 190 19.74 22.13 38.30
CA GLN A 190 18.41 22.32 38.89
C GLN A 190 17.43 22.99 37.92
N TYR A 191 17.89 23.93 37.10
CA TYR A 191 17.09 24.58 36.06
C TYR A 191 16.57 23.56 35.02
N LEU A 192 17.45 22.68 34.54
CA LEU A 192 17.09 21.58 33.64
C LEU A 192 16.09 20.61 34.30
N PHE A 193 16.33 20.26 35.58
CA PHE A 193 15.41 19.42 36.34
C PHE A 193 14.02 20.04 36.51
N LYS A 194 13.93 21.32 36.93
CA LYS A 194 12.64 22.04 37.05
C LYS A 194 11.88 22.07 35.74
N THR A 195 12.59 22.17 34.62
CA THR A 195 11.98 22.11 33.29
C THR A 195 11.32 20.76 33.02
N VAL A 196 12.02 19.64 33.25
CA VAL A 196 11.45 18.29 33.12
C VAL A 196 10.24 18.11 34.02
N GLN A 197 10.35 18.57 35.27
CA GLN A 197 9.28 18.47 36.27
C GLN A 197 8.03 19.24 35.83
N GLN A 198 8.17 20.50 35.42
CA GLN A 198 7.03 21.34 35.04
C GLN A 198 6.40 20.94 33.70
N LEU A 199 7.20 20.51 32.71
CA LEU A 199 6.67 19.99 31.44
C LEU A 199 5.81 18.73 31.69
N SER A 200 6.33 17.81 32.50
CA SER A 200 5.60 16.59 32.87
C SER A 200 4.30 16.92 33.62
N ALA A 201 4.34 17.89 34.55
CA ALA A 201 3.15 18.35 35.28
C ALA A 201 2.09 19.02 34.36
N ARG A 202 2.50 19.62 33.23
CA ARG A 202 1.60 20.17 32.21
C ARG A 202 1.05 19.12 31.24
N GLY A 203 1.41 17.84 31.40
CA GLY A 203 0.96 16.74 30.54
C GLY A 203 1.86 16.45 29.34
N PHE A 204 3.09 17.00 29.32
CA PHE A 204 4.08 16.76 28.27
C PHE A 204 5.25 15.95 28.82
N PRO A 205 5.15 14.60 28.87
CA PRO A 205 6.20 13.76 29.43
C PRO A 205 7.48 13.85 28.59
N VAL A 206 8.59 14.23 29.23
CA VAL A 206 9.89 14.35 28.60
C VAL A 206 10.51 12.96 28.42
N TYR A 207 10.93 12.63 27.20
CA TYR A 207 11.65 11.38 26.90
C TYR A 207 13.16 11.55 27.10
N ALA A 208 13.71 12.67 26.62
CA ALA A 208 15.13 12.98 26.74
C ALA A 208 15.35 14.47 26.99
N ILE A 209 16.44 14.78 27.71
CA ILE A 209 16.93 16.14 27.92
C ILE A 209 18.42 16.20 27.56
N ASN A 210 18.80 17.32 26.96
CA ASN A 210 20.16 17.60 26.58
C ASN A 210 20.64 18.87 27.32
N PRO A 211 21.87 18.90 27.85
CA PRO A 211 22.33 20.06 28.64
C PRO A 211 22.51 21.36 27.86
N GLN A 212 22.87 21.30 26.57
CA GLN A 212 23.21 22.47 25.77
C GLN A 212 23.19 22.16 24.27
N ASN A 213 22.59 23.03 23.46
CA ASN A 213 22.69 22.99 22.00
C ASN A 213 24.08 23.43 21.56
N GLU A 214 24.74 22.68 20.68
CA GLU A 214 26.02 23.05 20.09
C GLU A 214 27.05 23.61 21.09
N PRO A 215 27.44 22.86 22.15
CA PRO A 215 28.28 23.34 23.26
C PRO A 215 29.69 23.82 22.87
N ARG A 216 30.08 23.71 21.59
CA ARG A 216 31.34 24.26 21.06
C ARG A 216 31.15 25.60 20.33
N ASN A 217 29.90 26.05 20.17
CA ASN A 217 29.51 27.28 19.48
C ASN A 217 29.34 28.42 20.50
N SER A 218 29.74 29.62 20.10
CA SER A 218 29.59 30.86 20.87
C SER A 218 29.50 32.03 19.90
N ASN A 219 28.36 32.14 19.24
CA ASN A 219 28.04 33.23 18.34
C ASN A 219 27.35 34.37 19.11
N PRO A 220 27.87 35.61 19.07
CA PRO A 220 27.31 36.73 19.82
C PRO A 220 26.04 37.34 19.21
N THR A 221 25.57 36.87 18.04
CA THR A 221 24.41 37.42 17.35
C THR A 221 23.09 36.73 17.68
N TYR A 222 23.12 35.58 18.36
CA TYR A 222 21.93 34.82 18.79
C TYR A 222 22.24 33.93 20.01
N PRO A 223 21.22 33.37 20.69
CA PRO A 223 21.42 32.52 21.86
C PRO A 223 22.31 31.31 21.59
N THR A 224 23.50 31.29 22.21
CA THR A 224 24.47 30.18 22.14
C THR A 224 25.32 30.15 23.38
N THR A 225 25.88 28.99 23.75
CA THR A 225 26.78 28.89 24.91
C THR A 225 27.87 27.88 24.68
N LYS A 226 29.12 28.32 24.85
CA LYS A 226 30.26 27.42 24.93
C LYS A 226 30.28 26.73 26.29
N MET A 227 30.45 25.42 26.26
CA MET A 227 30.49 24.54 27.43
C MET A 227 31.55 23.45 27.20
N LEU A 228 32.51 23.35 28.11
CA LEU A 228 33.52 22.27 28.05
C LEU A 228 32.91 20.91 28.39
N ALA A 229 33.47 19.82 27.85
CA ALA A 229 33.01 18.47 28.14
C ALA A 229 33.02 18.15 29.65
N SER A 230 33.98 18.69 30.41
CA SER A 230 34.04 18.57 31.86
C SER A 230 32.93 19.34 32.59
N GLN A 231 32.50 20.48 32.05
CA GLN A 231 31.37 21.24 32.58
C GLN A 231 30.05 20.51 32.28
N GLU A 232 29.86 20.04 31.05
CA GLU A 232 28.68 19.24 30.68
C GLU A 232 28.61 17.96 31.52
N ALA A 233 29.74 17.29 31.74
CA ALA A 233 29.86 16.13 32.63
C ALA A 233 29.39 16.45 34.06
N ALA A 234 29.85 17.56 34.65
CA ALA A 234 29.48 17.98 36.00
C ALA A 234 27.97 18.29 36.10
N ILE A 235 27.40 18.93 35.07
CA ILE A 235 25.94 19.20 35.00
C ILE A 235 25.17 17.90 34.92
N GLY A 236 25.57 16.96 34.05
CA GLY A 236 24.93 15.64 33.94
C GLY A 236 24.99 14.85 35.25
N GLN A 237 26.13 14.85 35.94
CA GLN A 237 26.31 14.20 37.25
C GLN A 237 25.43 14.82 38.34
N ALA A 238 25.19 16.13 38.30
CA ALA A 238 24.26 16.79 39.22
C ALA A 238 22.79 16.55 38.85
N LEU A 239 22.46 16.51 37.55
CA LEU A 239 21.09 16.33 37.04
C LEU A 239 20.58 14.90 37.24
N ARG A 240 21.42 13.88 37.06
CA ARG A 240 21.01 12.47 37.13
C ARG A 240 20.37 12.09 38.48
N PRO A 241 20.97 12.39 39.66
CA PRO A 241 20.33 12.15 40.95
C PRO A 241 19.01 12.93 41.13
N LEU A 242 18.92 14.16 40.63
CA LEU A 242 17.69 14.97 40.70
C LEU A 242 16.54 14.27 39.96
N LEU A 243 16.78 13.78 38.75
CA LEU A 243 15.79 13.01 37.98
C LEU A 243 15.40 11.71 38.68
N ASN A 244 16.40 10.93 39.12
CA ASN A 244 16.17 9.62 39.73
C ASN A 244 15.35 9.73 41.03
N ASN A 245 15.70 10.68 41.91
CA ASN A 245 15.06 10.83 43.21
C ASN A 245 13.65 11.42 43.15
N ASN A 246 13.23 11.93 41.99
CA ASN A 246 11.93 12.57 41.78
C ASN A 246 11.06 11.84 40.76
N GLY A 247 11.32 10.55 40.49
CA GLY A 247 10.47 9.70 39.64
C GLY A 247 10.68 9.85 38.13
N PHE A 248 11.74 10.54 37.70
CA PHE A 248 12.10 10.76 36.30
C PHE A 248 13.32 9.93 35.87
N SER A 249 13.55 8.77 36.49
CA SER A 249 14.73 7.92 36.21
C SER A 249 14.79 7.40 34.77
N SER A 250 13.65 7.29 34.09
CA SER A 250 13.56 6.91 32.68
C SER A 250 13.96 8.01 31.71
N VAL A 251 14.03 9.28 32.15
CA VAL A 251 14.42 10.41 31.30
C VAL A 251 15.90 10.28 30.93
N LYS A 252 16.16 10.21 29.63
CA LYS A 252 17.53 10.12 29.11
C LYS A 252 18.22 11.48 29.23
N ILE A 253 19.49 11.48 29.65
CA ILE A 253 20.36 12.65 29.47
C ILE A 253 21.27 12.32 28.29
N ILE A 254 21.22 13.16 27.25
CA ILE A 254 21.98 12.99 26.02
C ILE A 254 22.95 14.18 25.91
N GLY A 255 24.21 13.91 25.62
CA GLY A 255 25.25 14.95 25.59
C GLY A 255 25.76 15.28 24.19
N PHE A 256 26.72 16.22 24.15
CA PHE A 256 27.42 16.70 22.95
C PHE A 256 26.60 17.55 21.97
N GLU A 257 25.42 17.15 21.49
CA GLU A 257 24.52 17.94 20.60
C GLU A 257 25.26 18.84 19.59
N HIS A 258 26.18 18.28 18.80
CA HIS A 258 26.98 19.07 17.87
C HIS A 258 27.52 18.23 16.71
N ASN A 259 28.39 18.80 15.88
CA ASN A 259 28.72 18.25 14.58
C ASN A 259 29.51 16.93 14.64
N TRP A 260 29.22 16.05 13.68
CA TRP A 260 29.83 14.73 13.56
C TRP A 260 31.34 14.71 13.37
N ASP A 261 31.97 15.82 12.96
CA ASP A 261 33.40 15.93 12.66
C ASP A 261 34.26 15.73 13.92
N ASN A 262 33.64 15.85 15.10
CA ASN A 262 34.29 15.68 16.38
C ASN A 262 33.81 14.44 17.15
N ALA A 263 33.24 13.44 16.49
CA ALA A 263 32.82 12.19 17.12
C ALA A 263 33.92 11.47 17.93
N GLY A 264 35.21 11.68 17.58
CA GLY A 264 36.36 11.17 18.33
C GLY A 264 36.89 12.06 19.46
N GLY A 265 36.31 13.25 19.68
CA GLY A 265 36.82 14.25 20.63
C GLY A 265 35.91 14.46 21.82
N TYR A 266 35.16 15.56 21.82
CA TYR A 266 34.27 15.98 22.90
C TYR A 266 33.37 14.85 23.45
N PRO A 267 32.59 14.11 22.64
CA PRO A 267 31.68 13.09 23.16
C PRO A 267 32.41 11.95 23.87
N ILE A 268 33.61 11.59 23.42
CA ILE A 268 34.45 10.59 24.09
C ILE A 268 34.90 11.12 25.46
N ASP A 269 35.38 12.36 25.54
CA ASP A 269 35.83 12.95 26.80
C ASP A 269 34.67 13.16 27.80
N LEU A 270 33.49 13.50 27.30
CA LEU A 270 32.26 13.56 28.10
C LEU A 270 31.93 12.18 28.72
N MET A 271 31.96 11.12 27.91
CA MET A 271 31.68 9.76 28.39
C MET A 271 32.76 9.23 29.35
N LYS A 272 34.03 9.63 29.19
CA LYS A 272 35.08 9.33 30.18
C LYS A 272 34.79 10.01 31.52
N ALA A 273 34.36 11.26 31.50
CA ALA A 273 34.15 12.05 32.71
C ALA A 273 32.89 11.66 33.49
N ALA A 274 31.78 11.33 32.81
CA ALA A 274 30.50 11.05 33.44
C ALA A 274 29.71 9.88 32.81
N PRO A 275 30.28 8.67 32.73
CA PRO A 275 29.68 7.56 31.98
C PRO A 275 28.30 7.15 32.51
N ASN A 276 28.03 7.31 33.81
CA ASN A 276 26.76 6.88 34.42
C ASN A 276 25.65 7.94 34.36
N ALA A 277 25.98 9.19 34.00
CA ALA A 277 25.00 10.27 33.93
C ALA A 277 24.22 10.24 32.61
N PHE A 278 24.93 9.95 31.51
CA PHE A 278 24.44 10.06 30.14
C PHE A 278 24.05 8.70 29.54
N SER A 279 22.93 8.67 28.83
CA SER A 279 22.50 7.49 28.06
C SER A 279 23.27 7.36 26.74
N GLY A 280 23.73 8.49 26.18
CA GLY A 280 24.35 8.55 24.87
C GLY A 280 24.77 9.97 24.46
N VAL A 281 25.11 10.13 23.18
CA VAL A 281 25.44 11.43 22.56
C VAL A 281 24.64 11.65 21.29
N SER A 282 24.58 12.89 20.85
CA SER A 282 23.86 13.29 19.65
C SER A 282 24.74 14.11 18.69
N PHE A 283 24.37 14.06 17.40
CA PHE A 283 25.15 14.66 16.32
C PHE A 283 24.31 15.51 15.36
N HIS A 284 24.96 16.54 14.80
CA HIS A 284 24.46 17.44 13.75
C HIS A 284 25.28 17.29 12.45
N CYS A 285 24.76 17.81 11.33
CA CYS A 285 25.34 17.64 9.98
C CYS A 285 26.15 18.84 9.43
N TYR A 286 26.34 19.93 10.20
CA TYR A 286 26.79 21.20 9.61
C TYR A 286 28.29 21.22 9.25
N ALA A 287 29.08 20.28 9.77
CA ALA A 287 30.50 20.13 9.44
C ALA A 287 30.73 19.07 8.35
N SER A 288 31.95 19.02 7.81
CA SER A 288 32.35 17.99 6.84
C SER A 288 32.50 16.60 7.49
N GLY A 289 32.49 15.53 6.68
CA GLY A 289 32.73 14.15 7.13
C GLY A 289 31.60 13.19 6.76
N GLY A 290 30.40 13.43 7.28
CA GLY A 290 29.22 12.58 7.07
C GLY A 290 28.95 11.60 8.24
N PRO A 291 27.89 10.79 8.15
CA PRO A 291 27.42 9.95 9.26
C PRO A 291 28.39 8.82 9.64
N SER A 292 29.34 8.45 8.77
CA SER A 292 30.36 7.45 9.08
C SER A 292 31.25 7.82 10.27
N GLN A 293 31.36 9.13 10.58
CA GLN A 293 32.11 9.60 11.74
C GLN A 293 31.55 9.07 13.07
N LEU A 294 30.24 8.79 13.14
CA LEU A 294 29.56 8.28 14.34
C LEU A 294 30.14 6.93 14.79
N GLU A 295 30.71 6.14 13.86
CA GLU A 295 31.37 4.87 14.19
C GLU A 295 32.56 5.07 15.14
N THR A 296 33.25 6.20 15.07
CA THR A 296 34.38 6.51 15.96
C THR A 296 33.91 6.50 17.42
N PHE A 297 32.77 7.12 17.71
CA PHE A 297 32.20 7.11 19.06
C PHE A 297 31.63 5.73 19.42
N HIS A 298 30.91 5.08 18.49
CA HIS A 298 30.35 3.75 18.74
C HIS A 298 31.44 2.73 19.09
N ASN A 299 32.57 2.73 18.38
CA ASN A 299 33.68 1.83 18.63
C ASN A 299 34.33 2.06 20.01
N ALA A 300 34.35 3.31 20.48
CA ALA A 300 34.83 3.65 21.82
C ALA A 300 33.83 3.29 22.93
N TYR A 301 32.53 3.43 22.65
CA TYR A 301 31.44 3.22 23.61
C TYR A 301 30.25 2.46 23.00
N PRO A 302 30.39 1.14 22.72
CA PRO A 302 29.39 0.38 21.95
C PRO A 302 28.05 0.22 22.69
N ASN A 303 28.06 0.34 24.01
CA ASN A 303 26.87 0.27 24.86
C ASN A 303 26.16 1.63 25.03
N LYS A 304 26.69 2.71 24.45
CA LYS A 304 26.09 4.05 24.51
C LYS A 304 25.26 4.30 23.26
N GLU A 305 24.14 4.99 23.48
CA GLU A 305 23.21 5.31 22.41
C GLU A 305 23.76 6.47 21.56
N ILE A 306 23.46 6.46 20.27
CA ILE A 306 23.78 7.55 19.35
C ILE A 306 22.47 8.10 18.80
N TYR A 307 22.41 9.43 18.67
CA TYR A 307 21.26 10.15 18.14
C TYR A 307 21.72 11.11 17.04
N PHE A 308 20.88 11.32 16.04
CA PHE A 308 21.05 12.42 15.09
C PHE A 308 19.86 13.37 15.28
N THR A 309 20.13 14.62 15.64
CA THR A 309 19.13 15.52 16.23
C THR A 309 18.96 16.85 15.51
N GLU A 310 19.84 17.18 14.55
CA GLU A 310 19.74 18.43 13.81
C GLU A 310 20.43 18.39 12.44
N CYS A 311 19.69 18.85 11.44
CA CYS A 311 20.21 19.26 10.14
C CYS A 311 19.27 20.33 9.56
N THR A 312 19.66 21.00 8.48
CA THR A 312 18.74 21.87 7.77
C THR A 312 18.98 21.83 6.27
N GLY A 313 17.90 21.88 5.50
CA GLY A 313 17.93 22.25 4.11
C GLY A 313 18.22 23.73 3.92
N SER A 314 18.50 24.13 2.68
CA SER A 314 18.69 25.53 2.30
C SER A 314 17.66 25.96 1.24
N PHE A 315 17.31 27.23 1.20
CA PHE A 315 16.52 27.78 0.10
C PHE A 315 17.39 27.94 -1.16
N GLY A 316 16.81 27.65 -2.31
CA GLY A 316 17.47 27.79 -3.62
C GLY A 316 18.36 26.61 -4.02
N SER A 317 18.48 25.57 -3.19
CA SER A 317 19.11 24.30 -3.57
C SER A 317 18.22 23.47 -4.49
N ASP A 318 18.85 22.49 -5.15
CA ASP A 318 18.15 21.60 -6.08
C ASP A 318 17.35 20.52 -5.34
N TRP A 319 16.09 20.37 -5.75
CA TRP A 319 15.10 19.50 -5.10
C TRP A 319 15.56 18.06 -4.90
N TRP A 320 16.05 17.40 -5.95
CA TRP A 320 16.35 15.96 -5.83
C TRP A 320 17.79 15.72 -5.38
N SER A 321 18.69 16.71 -5.52
CA SER A 321 20.00 16.69 -4.87
C SER A 321 19.84 16.70 -3.35
N ASP A 322 18.92 17.51 -2.84
CA ASP A 322 18.59 17.54 -1.41
C ASP A 322 17.90 16.25 -0.94
N ILE A 323 16.92 15.72 -1.69
CA ILE A 323 16.31 14.41 -1.38
C ILE A 323 17.38 13.33 -1.27
N LYS A 324 18.25 13.25 -2.28
CA LYS A 324 19.37 12.30 -2.30
C LYS A 324 20.23 12.51 -1.06
N TRP A 325 20.81 13.69 -0.89
CA TRP A 325 21.71 13.96 0.21
C TRP A 325 21.11 13.64 1.59
N THR A 326 19.85 14.06 1.82
CA THR A 326 19.12 13.81 3.06
C THR A 326 18.87 12.32 3.26
N MET A 327 18.47 11.59 2.21
CA MET A 327 18.26 10.16 2.32
C MET A 327 19.57 9.40 2.59
N ASP A 328 20.66 9.69 1.87
CA ASP A 328 21.94 8.97 2.00
C ASP A 328 22.62 9.29 3.33
N ASN A 329 22.61 10.55 3.79
CA ASN A 329 23.34 10.93 5.00
C ASN A 329 22.49 10.87 6.27
N ILE A 330 21.20 11.21 6.19
CA ILE A 330 20.36 11.44 7.37
C ILE A 330 19.34 10.31 7.54
N ALA A 331 18.42 10.12 6.60
CA ALA A 331 17.30 9.18 6.76
C ALA A 331 17.73 7.70 6.69
N ILE A 332 18.72 7.37 5.85
CA ILE A 332 19.34 6.05 5.77
C ILE A 332 20.70 6.04 6.48
N GLY A 333 21.57 7.01 6.18
CA GLY A 333 22.97 7.03 6.65
C GLY A 333 23.14 7.08 8.17
N ALA A 334 22.50 8.02 8.86
CA ALA A 334 22.65 8.11 10.31
C ALA A 334 22.20 6.82 11.02
N PRO A 335 21.03 6.21 10.70
CA PRO A 335 20.69 4.89 11.22
C PRO A 335 21.67 3.78 10.82
N GLN A 336 22.29 3.85 9.64
CA GLN A 336 23.34 2.91 9.23
C GLN A 336 24.57 2.96 10.15
N HIS A 337 24.84 4.12 10.73
CA HIS A 337 25.90 4.37 11.69
C HIS A 337 25.37 4.54 13.13
N TRP A 338 24.45 3.64 13.52
CA TRP A 338 23.97 3.43 14.90
C TRP A 338 23.05 4.50 15.48
N ALA A 339 22.73 5.57 14.73
CA ALA A 339 21.79 6.56 15.23
C ALA A 339 20.39 5.96 15.43
N ARG A 340 19.75 6.29 16.55
CA ARG A 340 18.39 5.87 16.88
C ARG A 340 17.34 6.86 16.38
N THR A 341 17.75 8.08 16.08
CA THR A 341 16.90 9.14 15.52
C THR A 341 17.56 9.72 14.28
N ALA A 342 16.76 10.34 13.43
CA ALA A 342 17.24 11.33 12.47
C ALA A 342 16.22 12.47 12.41
N LEU A 343 16.63 13.66 12.83
CA LEU A 343 15.78 14.83 12.95
C LEU A 343 16.34 15.98 12.12
N GLU A 344 15.43 16.75 11.52
CA GLU A 344 15.73 18.04 10.89
C GLU A 344 15.38 19.18 11.86
N TRP A 345 15.87 20.38 11.57
CA TRP A 345 15.76 21.52 12.46
C TRP A 345 14.32 22.03 12.56
N ASN A 346 13.95 23.03 11.77
CA ASN A 346 12.63 23.63 11.82
C ASN A 346 11.61 22.77 11.06
N PHE A 347 10.49 22.44 11.70
CA PHE A 347 9.38 21.81 11.00
C PHE A 347 8.68 22.78 10.05
N ALA A 348 8.45 24.02 10.46
CA ALA A 348 7.77 25.02 9.65
C ALA A 348 8.49 26.38 9.66
N SER A 349 8.56 27.03 8.49
CA SER A 349 9.01 28.42 8.32
C SER A 349 8.15 29.15 7.29
N ASP A 350 8.22 30.47 7.24
CA ASP A 350 7.65 31.24 6.14
C ASP A 350 8.47 31.10 4.84
N GLU A 351 8.00 31.73 3.76
CA GLU A 351 8.62 31.74 2.43
C GLU A 351 10.01 32.38 2.39
N SER A 352 10.42 33.09 3.45
CA SER A 352 11.75 33.68 3.61
C SER A 352 12.68 32.87 4.52
N GLY A 353 12.23 31.71 5.00
CA GLY A 353 12.93 30.91 6.02
C GLY A 353 12.85 31.52 7.41
N GLY A 354 11.83 32.35 7.67
CA GLY A 354 11.61 33.02 8.94
C GLY A 354 10.47 32.41 9.77
N PRO A 355 10.19 33.01 10.94
CA PRO A 355 10.92 34.13 11.53
C PRO A 355 12.30 33.72 12.07
N THR A 356 13.29 34.60 11.95
CA THR A 356 14.62 34.42 12.55
C THR A 356 14.84 35.39 13.70
N PHE A 357 15.75 35.02 14.60
CA PHE A 357 16.14 35.85 15.74
C PHE A 357 16.69 37.20 15.26
N PRO A 358 16.24 38.33 15.81
CA PRO A 358 16.68 39.64 15.36
C PRO A 358 18.20 39.80 15.45
N GLY A 359 18.84 40.22 14.37
CA GLY A 359 20.29 40.44 14.33
C GLY A 359 21.14 39.18 14.16
N THR A 360 20.55 37.99 14.17
CA THR A 360 21.27 36.72 13.93
C THR A 360 22.00 36.74 12.60
N ASP A 361 23.18 36.14 12.52
CA ASP A 361 23.85 35.81 11.26
C ASP A 361 23.62 34.34 10.82
N SER A 362 22.95 33.55 11.66
CA SER A 362 22.55 32.17 11.34
C SER A 362 21.57 32.16 10.17
N CYS A 363 21.72 31.19 9.26
CA CYS A 363 20.74 30.92 8.21
C CYS A 363 20.38 32.15 7.34
N LYS A 364 21.37 32.99 6.98
CA LYS A 364 21.14 34.23 6.21
C LYS A 364 21.29 34.09 4.69
N SER A 365 22.29 33.35 4.21
CA SER A 365 22.60 33.27 2.78
C SER A 365 23.36 31.98 2.43
N PRO A 366 22.67 30.95 1.91
CA PRO A 366 21.22 30.90 1.70
C PRO A 366 20.44 30.84 3.03
N ALA A 367 19.17 31.23 2.98
CA ALA A 367 18.26 31.04 4.11
C ALA A 367 18.06 29.54 4.36
N CYS A 368 17.92 29.14 5.63
CA CYS A 368 17.60 27.76 5.97
C CYS A 368 16.15 27.44 5.64
N ARG A 369 15.90 26.24 5.13
CA ARG A 369 14.59 25.76 4.68
C ARG A 369 14.05 24.74 5.67
N ALA A 370 12.88 25.02 6.24
CA ALA A 370 12.17 24.10 7.11
C ALA A 370 11.56 22.92 6.34
N ILE A 371 11.06 21.92 7.06
CA ILE A 371 10.34 20.77 6.46
C ILE A 371 9.02 21.19 5.77
N VAL A 372 8.43 22.29 6.20
CA VAL A 372 7.18 22.86 5.68
C VAL A 372 7.38 24.36 5.48
N THR A 373 7.01 24.87 4.31
CA THR A 373 6.89 26.32 4.10
C THR A 373 5.44 26.71 4.26
N VAL A 374 5.14 27.64 5.16
CA VAL A 374 3.81 28.24 5.32
C VAL A 374 3.77 29.53 4.50
N LYS A 375 2.78 29.63 3.61
CA LYS A 375 2.62 30.77 2.70
C LYS A 375 1.81 31.88 3.36
N SER A 376 2.03 33.09 2.87
CA SER A 376 1.34 34.29 3.37
C SER A 376 -0.20 34.24 3.26
N ASP A 377 -0.75 33.41 2.36
CA ASP A 377 -2.18 33.18 2.20
C ASP A 377 -2.78 32.11 3.15
N GLY A 378 -1.96 31.53 4.02
CA GLY A 378 -2.34 30.47 4.97
C GLY A 378 -2.28 29.05 4.39
N SER A 379 -1.93 28.88 3.10
CA SER A 379 -1.60 27.57 2.55
C SER A 379 -0.20 27.13 2.95
N TYR A 380 0.14 25.86 2.72
CA TYR A 380 1.47 25.33 3.02
C TYR A 380 1.99 24.44 1.89
N GLU A 381 3.31 24.26 1.84
CA GLU A 381 4.00 23.32 0.97
C GLU A 381 4.97 22.45 1.78
N LEU A 382 5.07 21.18 1.40
CA LEU A 382 6.00 20.24 2.00
C LEU A 382 7.31 20.27 1.24
N ASN A 383 8.41 20.39 1.97
CA ASN A 383 9.75 20.53 1.44
C ASN A 383 10.45 19.19 1.25
N GLN A 384 11.63 19.20 0.62
CA GLN A 384 12.38 17.99 0.26
C GLN A 384 12.61 17.06 1.47
N GLU A 385 13.02 17.65 2.59
CA GLU A 385 13.34 16.96 3.84
C GLU A 385 12.12 16.21 4.40
N PHE A 386 10.90 16.74 4.20
CA PHE A 386 9.67 16.06 4.57
C PHE A 386 9.59 14.70 3.92
N TYR A 387 9.75 14.66 2.59
CA TYR A 387 9.59 13.42 1.83
C TYR A 387 10.70 12.42 2.16
N SER A 388 11.93 12.88 2.37
CA SER A 388 13.04 12.02 2.79
C SER A 388 12.77 11.37 4.14
N LEU A 389 12.44 12.16 5.17
CA LEU A 389 12.18 11.62 6.51
C LEU A 389 10.90 10.79 6.56
N ALA A 390 9.84 11.18 5.84
CA ALA A 390 8.57 10.45 5.84
C ALA A 390 8.73 9.04 5.27
N GLN A 391 9.53 8.87 4.21
CA GLN A 391 9.83 7.55 3.64
C GLN A 391 10.50 6.63 4.68
N ALA A 392 11.47 7.16 5.44
CA ALA A 392 12.14 6.39 6.48
C ALA A 392 11.25 6.14 7.71
N SER A 393 10.43 7.13 8.11
CA SER A 393 9.57 7.02 9.29
C SER A 393 8.51 5.96 9.14
N ARG A 394 7.84 5.89 7.97
CA ARG A 394 6.80 4.87 7.71
C ARG A 394 7.31 3.44 7.83
N ALA A 395 8.59 3.19 7.53
CA ALA A 395 9.20 1.87 7.62
C ALA A 395 9.32 1.35 9.06
N ILE A 396 9.27 2.23 10.06
CA ILE A 396 9.44 1.86 11.47
C ILE A 396 8.17 2.05 12.30
N VAL A 397 7.08 2.54 11.71
CA VAL A 397 5.80 2.72 12.41
C VAL A 397 5.29 1.36 12.91
N PRO A 398 4.92 1.25 14.20
CA PRO A 398 4.31 0.05 14.76
C PRO A 398 3.11 -0.42 13.93
N LYS A 399 3.00 -1.73 13.71
CA LYS A 399 1.82 -2.27 13.01
C LYS A 399 0.56 -2.26 13.88
N ASP A 400 0.75 -2.37 15.19
CA ASP A 400 -0.34 -2.47 16.17
C ASP A 400 -0.46 -1.16 16.99
N PRO A 401 -1.68 -0.71 17.33
CA PRO A 401 -1.88 0.40 18.26
C PRO A 401 -1.34 0.02 19.64
N GLY A 402 -0.12 0.45 19.96
CA GLY A 402 0.54 -0.04 21.19
C GLY A 402 1.94 -0.56 20.92
N GLY A 403 2.15 -1.08 19.72
CA GLY A 403 3.26 -1.95 19.40
C GLY A 403 4.64 -1.28 19.42
N PRO A 404 5.69 -2.12 19.43
CA PRO A 404 7.06 -1.65 19.38
C PRO A 404 7.34 -0.97 18.03
N ILE A 405 8.13 0.10 18.09
CA ILE A 405 8.68 0.77 16.91
C ILE A 405 9.74 -0.11 16.25
N GLY A 406 10.00 0.11 14.96
CA GLY A 406 10.95 -0.67 14.17
C GLY A 406 12.35 -0.76 14.79
N GLN A 407 12.95 -1.93 14.64
CA GLN A 407 14.34 -2.21 14.99
C GLN A 407 15.13 -2.44 13.70
N ARG A 408 16.32 -1.86 13.59
CA ARG A 408 17.16 -2.03 12.39
C ARG A 408 17.70 -3.45 12.31
N ILE A 409 17.71 -4.02 11.10
CA ILE A 409 18.27 -5.35 10.80
C ILE A 409 19.31 -5.28 9.67
N GLY A 410 20.00 -6.38 9.44
CA GLY A 410 20.99 -6.52 8.38
C GLY A 410 20.40 -6.33 6.98
N VAL A 411 21.13 -5.59 6.15
CA VAL A 411 20.89 -5.52 4.70
C VAL A 411 22.22 -5.31 3.98
N THR A 412 22.40 -5.98 2.85
CA THR A 412 23.55 -5.78 1.96
C THR A 412 23.07 -5.52 0.55
N VAL A 413 23.82 -4.72 -0.21
CA VAL A 413 23.55 -4.48 -1.63
C VAL A 413 24.73 -5.00 -2.46
N GLY A 414 24.49 -5.96 -3.34
CA GLY A 414 25.45 -6.53 -4.29
C GLY A 414 25.13 -6.13 -5.74
N GLY A 415 25.90 -6.67 -6.70
CA GLY A 415 25.73 -6.41 -8.13
C GLY A 415 26.58 -5.25 -8.69
N ASN A 416 26.52 -5.05 -10.01
CA ASN A 416 27.34 -4.07 -10.73
C ASN A 416 26.92 -2.61 -10.44
N LEU A 417 25.64 -2.40 -10.14
CA LEU A 417 25.06 -1.11 -9.74
C LEU A 417 24.75 -1.06 -8.24
N SER A 418 25.44 -1.84 -7.41
CA SER A 418 25.28 -1.79 -5.94
C SER A 418 25.50 -0.39 -5.38
N TRP A 419 26.48 0.34 -5.93
CA TRP A 419 26.79 1.73 -5.58
C TRP A 419 25.62 2.68 -5.78
N ALA A 420 24.65 2.32 -6.64
CA ALA A 420 23.53 3.17 -6.97
C ALA A 420 22.36 3.04 -5.98
N LEU A 421 22.35 2.05 -5.09
CA LEU A 421 21.28 1.90 -4.12
C LEU A 421 21.79 2.19 -2.70
N ARG A 422 21.03 2.98 -1.95
CA ARG A 422 21.16 3.08 -0.48
C ARG A 422 19.95 2.43 0.15
N VAL A 423 20.18 1.53 1.09
CA VAL A 423 19.12 0.70 1.67
C VAL A 423 19.25 0.58 3.18
N ASN A 424 18.14 0.76 3.89
CA ASN A 424 17.98 0.28 5.26
C ASN A 424 16.86 -0.76 5.33
N ALA A 425 16.99 -1.67 6.28
CA ALA A 425 15.97 -2.67 6.57
C ALA A 425 15.60 -2.65 8.06
N PHE A 426 14.33 -2.88 8.33
CA PHE A 426 13.77 -2.86 9.68
C PHE A 426 12.84 -4.06 9.90
N VAL A 427 12.75 -4.47 11.16
CA VAL A 427 11.72 -5.38 11.66
C VAL A 427 10.87 -4.65 12.68
N THR A 428 9.56 -4.72 12.53
CA THR A 428 8.58 -4.21 13.49
C THR A 428 7.86 -5.41 14.10
N LYS A 429 8.16 -5.67 15.38
CA LYS A 429 7.53 -6.73 16.16
C LYS A 429 6.06 -6.38 16.44
N ARG A 430 5.29 -7.39 16.84
CA ARG A 430 3.86 -7.26 17.13
C ARG A 430 3.59 -7.15 18.63
N SER A 431 2.48 -6.52 19.00
CA SER A 431 2.01 -6.46 20.39
C SER A 431 1.71 -7.86 20.94
N ASN A 432 1.19 -8.75 20.10
CA ASN A 432 1.09 -10.18 20.39
C ASN A 432 2.25 -10.91 19.71
N SER A 433 3.10 -11.59 20.49
CA SER A 433 4.26 -12.31 19.96
C SER A 433 3.92 -13.51 19.08
N ALA A 434 2.65 -13.95 19.06
CA ALA A 434 2.17 -14.99 18.16
C ALA A 434 1.93 -14.47 16.72
N ASP A 435 1.79 -13.15 16.54
CA ASP A 435 1.57 -12.56 15.22
C ASP A 435 2.89 -12.41 14.46
N TRP A 436 2.81 -12.44 13.12
CA TRP A 436 3.98 -12.31 12.26
C TRP A 436 4.57 -10.89 12.31
N ASN A 437 5.90 -10.81 12.39
CA ASN A 437 6.65 -9.55 12.35
C ASN A 437 6.53 -8.88 10.97
N ARG A 438 6.38 -7.56 10.95
CA ARG A 438 6.49 -6.78 9.70
C ARG A 438 7.96 -6.54 9.38
N TYR A 439 8.36 -6.80 8.14
CA TYR A 439 9.65 -6.41 7.61
C TYR A 439 9.47 -5.28 6.60
N SER A 440 10.41 -4.35 6.57
CA SER A 440 10.34 -3.15 5.76
C SER A 440 11.72 -2.75 5.27
N ILE A 441 11.80 -2.25 4.04
CA ILE A 441 13.01 -1.68 3.48
C ILE A 441 12.73 -0.24 3.02
N VAL A 442 13.73 0.61 3.15
CA VAL A 442 13.75 1.98 2.61
C VAL A 442 14.85 2.01 1.58
N VAL A 443 14.52 2.36 0.33
CA VAL A 443 15.44 2.30 -0.79
C VAL A 443 15.52 3.66 -1.46
N LEU A 444 16.74 4.14 -1.66
CA LEU A 444 17.05 5.31 -2.47
C LEU A 444 17.82 4.87 -3.72
N ASN A 445 17.34 5.27 -4.89
CA ASN A 445 18.06 5.11 -6.15
C ASN A 445 18.89 6.38 -6.44
N TRP A 446 20.20 6.24 -6.29
CA TRP A 446 21.22 7.24 -6.56
C TRP A 446 21.68 7.28 -8.02
N ASN A 447 21.26 6.33 -8.86
CA ASN A 447 21.71 6.26 -10.24
C ASN A 447 21.21 7.47 -11.02
N ASP A 448 22.08 8.40 -11.35
CA ASP A 448 21.80 9.54 -12.22
C ASP A 448 22.92 9.73 -13.25
N ASN A 449 22.65 10.50 -14.31
CA ASN A 449 23.64 10.82 -15.33
C ASN A 449 23.94 12.33 -15.28
N SER A 450 25.18 12.69 -14.96
CA SER A 450 25.64 14.08 -14.91
C SER A 450 25.86 14.74 -16.28
N SER A 451 25.63 14.02 -17.40
CA SER A 451 25.90 14.50 -18.77
C SER A 451 24.67 15.02 -19.54
N SER A 452 23.47 15.06 -18.94
CA SER A 452 22.27 15.65 -19.54
C SER A 452 21.35 16.29 -18.50
N SER A 453 20.21 16.88 -18.92
CA SER A 453 19.15 17.35 -18.02
C SER A 453 18.83 16.24 -17.02
N TRP A 454 19.06 16.54 -15.75
CA TRP A 454 19.26 15.54 -14.72
C TRP A 454 18.04 14.62 -14.54
N ASN A 455 18.26 13.32 -14.69
CA ASN A 455 17.21 12.29 -14.68
C ASN A 455 17.76 10.95 -14.12
N PRO A 456 17.27 10.48 -12.96
CA PRO A 456 17.62 9.18 -12.42
C PRO A 456 17.39 8.05 -13.41
N GLN A 457 18.38 7.18 -13.54
CA GLN A 457 18.30 6.00 -14.37
C GLN A 457 17.70 4.82 -13.58
N PRO A 458 16.77 4.05 -14.14
CA PRO A 458 16.25 2.85 -13.48
C PRO A 458 17.39 1.88 -13.13
N VAL A 459 17.32 1.30 -11.94
CA VAL A 459 18.17 0.18 -11.52
C VAL A 459 17.28 -1.04 -11.41
N LYS A 460 17.54 -2.07 -12.21
CA LYS A 460 16.81 -3.33 -12.09
C LYS A 460 17.35 -4.10 -10.89
N ALA A 461 16.71 -3.95 -9.73
CA ALA A 461 17.14 -4.59 -8.49
C ALA A 461 16.43 -5.92 -8.24
N THR A 462 17.15 -6.89 -7.70
CA THR A 462 16.61 -8.08 -7.06
C THR A 462 16.46 -7.83 -5.55
N ILE A 463 15.44 -8.42 -4.92
CA ILE A 463 15.28 -8.42 -3.46
C ILE A 463 15.29 -9.87 -2.96
N GLU A 464 16.12 -10.15 -1.96
CA GLU A 464 16.23 -11.45 -1.31
C GLU A 464 15.93 -11.35 0.18
N PHE A 465 15.24 -12.36 0.70
CA PHE A 465 14.94 -12.49 2.12
C PHE A 465 14.98 -13.96 2.51
N ARG A 466 15.75 -14.33 3.55
CA ARG A 466 15.89 -15.71 4.04
C ARG A 466 16.25 -16.75 2.96
N GLY A 467 17.14 -16.37 2.04
CA GLY A 467 17.66 -17.27 0.99
C GLY A 467 16.74 -17.50 -0.20
N VAL A 468 15.62 -16.79 -0.28
CA VAL A 468 14.70 -16.78 -1.43
C VAL A 468 14.60 -15.40 -2.06
N GLN A 469 14.32 -15.35 -3.36
CA GLN A 469 14.29 -14.16 -4.19
C GLN A 469 12.86 -13.74 -4.52
N VAL A 470 12.56 -12.45 -4.43
CA VAL A 470 11.30 -11.84 -4.86
C VAL A 470 11.24 -11.77 -6.39
N MET A 471 10.17 -12.30 -7.00
CA MET A 471 9.85 -12.14 -8.42
C MET A 471 8.42 -11.61 -8.58
N GLU A 472 8.25 -10.54 -9.35
CA GLU A 472 6.94 -9.99 -9.71
C GLU A 472 6.14 -11.00 -10.54
N ALA A 473 4.89 -11.26 -10.15
CA ALA A 473 4.03 -12.18 -10.86
C ALA A 473 3.29 -11.44 -12.00
N THR A 474 3.81 -11.45 -13.23
CA THR A 474 3.07 -10.90 -14.40
C THR A 474 2.03 -11.89 -14.92
N LYS A 475 0.76 -11.49 -14.95
CA LYS A 475 -0.36 -12.27 -15.51
C LYS A 475 -0.68 -11.75 -16.92
N ARG A 476 -0.60 -12.62 -17.95
CA ARG A 476 -0.92 -12.26 -19.35
C ARG A 476 -1.98 -13.17 -19.95
N ALA A 477 -2.95 -12.59 -20.65
CA ALA A 477 -4.00 -13.30 -21.35
C ALA A 477 -4.06 -12.92 -22.83
N LEU A 478 -4.24 -13.91 -23.69
CA LEU A 478 -4.57 -13.72 -25.10
C LEU A 478 -6.07 -13.97 -25.29
N SER A 479 -6.83 -12.92 -25.59
CA SER A 479 -8.27 -13.01 -25.81
C SER A 479 -8.59 -13.00 -27.31
N ILE A 480 -9.25 -14.05 -27.81
CA ILE A 480 -9.63 -14.19 -29.22
C ILE A 480 -11.15 -14.28 -29.31
N GLN A 481 -11.81 -13.15 -29.53
CA GLN A 481 -13.27 -13.03 -29.50
C GLN A 481 -13.74 -12.00 -30.53
N SER A 482 -15.05 -11.88 -30.75
CA SER A 482 -15.61 -10.79 -31.55
C SER A 482 -15.42 -9.43 -30.84
N HIS A 483 -15.70 -8.33 -31.53
CA HIS A 483 -15.64 -6.99 -30.93
C HIS A 483 -16.71 -6.07 -31.49
N VAL A 484 -17.21 -5.18 -30.65
CA VAL A 484 -18.17 -4.14 -31.03
C VAL A 484 -17.62 -2.75 -30.70
N VAL A 485 -17.75 -1.81 -31.63
CA VAL A 485 -17.36 -0.40 -31.42
C VAL A 485 -18.24 0.24 -30.33
N HIS A 486 -19.53 -0.08 -30.29
CA HIS A 486 -20.49 0.36 -29.29
C HIS A 486 -21.28 -0.85 -28.74
N GLY A 487 -21.39 -1.01 -27.42
CA GLY A 487 -21.76 -2.28 -26.80
C GLY A 487 -20.68 -2.83 -25.86
N TYR A 488 -21.02 -3.85 -25.09
CA TYR A 488 -20.06 -4.74 -24.38
C TYR A 488 -20.33 -6.18 -24.78
N VAL A 489 -19.68 -6.64 -25.85
CA VAL A 489 -19.68 -8.04 -26.34
C VAL A 489 -18.28 -8.41 -26.81
N GLY A 490 -17.94 -9.69 -26.69
CA GLY A 490 -16.63 -10.25 -27.02
C GLY A 490 -15.52 -9.58 -26.22
N ASN A 491 -14.44 -9.20 -26.91
CA ASN A 491 -13.28 -8.56 -26.27
C ASN A 491 -13.64 -7.30 -25.49
N LYS A 492 -14.72 -6.60 -25.84
CA LYS A 492 -15.16 -5.42 -25.08
C LYS A 492 -15.79 -5.77 -23.73
N ALA A 493 -16.40 -6.95 -23.62
CA ALA A 493 -16.90 -7.48 -22.35
C ALA A 493 -15.83 -8.19 -21.52
N ALA A 494 -14.83 -8.82 -22.17
CA ALA A 494 -13.80 -9.60 -21.49
C ALA A 494 -12.57 -8.80 -21.03
N THR A 495 -12.06 -7.87 -21.84
CA THR A 495 -10.76 -7.23 -21.60
C THR A 495 -10.74 -6.35 -20.35
N PHE A 496 -11.76 -5.51 -20.16
CA PHE A 496 -11.77 -4.58 -19.03
C PHE A 496 -11.84 -5.28 -17.66
N PRO A 497 -12.70 -6.30 -17.44
CA PRO A 497 -12.67 -7.10 -16.21
C PRO A 497 -11.32 -7.78 -15.95
N LEU A 498 -10.68 -8.35 -16.97
CA LEU A 498 -9.37 -8.98 -16.82
C LEU A 498 -8.28 -7.97 -16.42
N GLN A 499 -8.27 -6.80 -17.06
CA GLN A 499 -7.36 -5.70 -16.73
C GLN A 499 -7.59 -5.16 -15.32
N LEU A 500 -8.85 -5.06 -14.87
CA LEU A 500 -9.17 -4.72 -13.50
C LEU A 500 -8.60 -5.75 -12.50
N LEU A 501 -8.58 -7.04 -12.86
CA LEU A 501 -8.02 -8.13 -12.06
C LEU A 501 -6.50 -8.34 -12.26
N GLY A 502 -5.82 -7.33 -12.82
CA GLY A 502 -4.35 -7.30 -12.95
C GLY A 502 -3.78 -8.14 -14.09
N TRP A 503 -4.57 -8.46 -15.12
CA TRP A 503 -4.08 -9.11 -16.33
C TRP A 503 -3.72 -8.10 -17.42
N ASP A 504 -2.57 -8.30 -18.03
CA ASP A 504 -2.24 -7.68 -19.32
C ASP A 504 -2.89 -8.51 -20.44
N VAL A 505 -3.72 -7.88 -21.28
CA VAL A 505 -4.61 -8.58 -22.23
C VAL A 505 -4.28 -8.19 -23.67
N ASP A 506 -3.77 -9.17 -24.42
CA ASP A 506 -3.62 -9.09 -25.86
C ASP A 506 -4.95 -9.51 -26.51
N ALA A 507 -5.69 -8.55 -27.07
CA ALA A 507 -6.99 -8.81 -27.69
C ALA A 507 -6.88 -8.94 -29.21
N ILE A 508 -7.30 -10.09 -29.74
CA ILE A 508 -7.47 -10.35 -31.18
C ILE A 508 -8.96 -10.38 -31.49
N ASN A 509 -9.40 -9.47 -32.34
CA ASN A 509 -10.79 -9.41 -32.79
C ASN A 509 -10.99 -10.37 -33.96
N THR A 510 -11.84 -11.39 -33.80
CA THR A 510 -12.22 -12.30 -34.90
C THR A 510 -13.06 -11.59 -35.95
N VAL A 511 -13.87 -10.62 -35.50
CA VAL A 511 -14.70 -9.75 -36.32
C VAL A 511 -14.98 -8.46 -35.53
N GLN A 512 -15.14 -7.33 -36.24
CA GLN A 512 -15.41 -6.03 -35.63
C GLN A 512 -16.70 -5.41 -36.20
N PHE A 513 -17.71 -5.22 -35.34
CA PHE A 513 -18.98 -4.61 -35.70
C PHE A 513 -19.12 -3.18 -35.17
N SER A 514 -19.94 -2.36 -35.81
CA SER A 514 -20.32 -1.03 -35.30
C SER A 514 -21.09 -1.11 -33.98
N ASN A 515 -21.96 -2.12 -33.86
CA ASN A 515 -22.85 -2.35 -32.73
C ASN A 515 -23.33 -3.81 -32.74
N HIS A 516 -24.00 -4.26 -31.68
CA HIS A 516 -24.63 -5.59 -31.65
C HIS A 516 -25.67 -5.74 -32.76
N SER A 517 -25.36 -6.53 -33.78
CA SER A 517 -26.31 -7.12 -34.71
C SER A 517 -26.32 -8.61 -34.40
N ASP A 518 -27.49 -9.22 -34.17
CA ASP A 518 -27.63 -10.65 -33.84
C ASP A 518 -27.18 -11.62 -34.99
N ALA A 519 -26.33 -11.18 -35.91
CA ALA A 519 -25.91 -11.90 -37.12
C ALA A 519 -24.38 -11.94 -37.29
N GLY A 520 -23.62 -11.89 -36.18
CA GLY A 520 -22.18 -11.62 -36.21
C GLY A 520 -21.30 -12.60 -35.45
N TYR A 521 -21.47 -13.89 -35.63
CA TYR A 521 -20.55 -14.90 -35.09
C TYR A 521 -19.76 -15.56 -36.22
N VAL A 522 -18.63 -16.21 -35.89
CA VAL A 522 -17.68 -16.78 -36.87
C VAL A 522 -18.45 -17.59 -37.91
N PRO A 523 -18.50 -17.16 -39.19
CA PRO A 523 -19.57 -17.60 -40.09
C PRO A 523 -19.35 -19.00 -40.71
N GLY A 524 -18.29 -19.74 -40.35
CA GLY A 524 -18.07 -21.08 -40.89
C GLY A 524 -16.87 -21.83 -40.32
N ALA A 525 -16.81 -23.14 -40.63
CA ALA A 525 -15.84 -24.10 -40.10
C ALA A 525 -14.37 -23.77 -40.37
N GLU A 526 -14.07 -23.01 -41.43
CA GLU A 526 -12.70 -22.70 -41.86
C GLU A 526 -11.95 -21.82 -40.85
N ALA A 527 -12.57 -20.71 -40.42
CA ALA A 527 -11.98 -19.80 -39.44
C ALA A 527 -11.81 -20.47 -38.07
N LEU A 528 -12.79 -21.29 -37.67
CA LEU A 528 -12.72 -22.05 -36.43
C LEU A 528 -11.65 -23.14 -36.49
N SER A 529 -11.43 -23.75 -37.65
CA SER A 529 -10.35 -24.72 -37.87
C SER A 529 -8.97 -24.08 -37.76
N ALA A 530 -8.80 -22.85 -38.27
CA ALA A 530 -7.56 -22.09 -38.10
C ALA A 530 -7.29 -21.74 -36.62
N LEU A 531 -8.33 -21.43 -35.85
CA LEU A 531 -8.22 -21.24 -34.40
C LEU A 531 -7.80 -22.54 -33.70
N ALA A 532 -8.40 -23.67 -34.08
CA ALA A 532 -8.03 -24.99 -33.55
C ALA A 532 -6.57 -25.34 -33.85
N ASP A 533 -6.08 -25.07 -35.07
CA ASP A 533 -4.67 -25.23 -35.43
C ASP A 533 -3.78 -24.33 -34.55
N PHE A 534 -4.17 -23.08 -34.36
CA PHE A 534 -3.41 -22.14 -33.54
C PHE A 534 -3.34 -22.56 -32.07
N ALA A 535 -4.47 -22.97 -31.48
CA ALA A 535 -4.55 -23.48 -30.11
C ALA A 535 -3.74 -24.77 -29.94
N THR A 536 -3.81 -25.68 -30.91
CA THR A 536 -3.01 -26.91 -30.94
C THR A 536 -1.52 -26.60 -30.88
N HIS A 537 -1.06 -25.66 -31.72
CA HIS A 537 0.33 -25.20 -31.67
C HIS A 537 0.64 -24.61 -30.28
N LEU A 538 -0.15 -23.66 -29.78
CA LEU A 538 0.11 -23.06 -28.47
C LEU A 538 0.24 -24.10 -27.34
N LYS A 539 -0.66 -25.08 -27.28
CA LYS A 539 -0.62 -26.20 -26.32
C LYS A 539 0.57 -27.14 -26.52
N ALA A 540 0.94 -27.42 -27.77
CA ALA A 540 2.07 -28.30 -28.08
C ALA A 540 3.41 -27.73 -27.60
N LYS A 541 3.56 -26.39 -27.57
CA LYS A 541 4.70 -25.82 -26.83
C LYS A 541 4.36 -25.60 -25.35
N ASN A 542 3.22 -25.04 -24.95
CA ASN A 542 2.88 -24.93 -23.53
C ASN A 542 1.79 -25.94 -23.11
N PRO A 543 2.13 -27.17 -22.68
CA PRO A 543 1.12 -28.12 -22.19
C PRO A 543 0.29 -27.58 -21.02
N ASN A 544 0.89 -26.70 -20.21
CA ASN A 544 0.25 -26.09 -19.03
C ASN A 544 -0.54 -24.82 -19.37
N LEU A 545 -0.67 -24.44 -20.64
CA LEU A 545 -1.47 -23.28 -21.03
C LEU A 545 -2.91 -23.44 -20.55
N LEU A 546 -3.38 -22.51 -19.75
CA LEU A 546 -4.79 -22.42 -19.41
C LEU A 546 -5.56 -21.96 -20.66
N PHE A 547 -6.35 -22.86 -21.24
CA PHE A 547 -7.22 -22.56 -22.37
C PHE A 547 -8.67 -22.64 -21.93
N VAL A 548 -9.35 -21.50 -21.87
CA VAL A 548 -10.79 -21.40 -21.60
C VAL A 548 -11.51 -21.26 -22.94
N LEU A 549 -12.44 -22.17 -23.20
CA LEU A 549 -13.22 -22.22 -24.42
C LEU A 549 -14.69 -21.97 -24.11
N ASP A 550 -15.22 -20.88 -24.64
CA ASP A 550 -16.65 -20.56 -24.62
C ASP A 550 -17.20 -20.87 -26.02
N PRO A 551 -17.91 -22.00 -26.23
CA PRO A 551 -18.56 -22.25 -27.50
C PRO A 551 -19.59 -21.15 -27.78
N VAL A 552 -19.74 -20.75 -29.03
CA VAL A 552 -20.76 -19.77 -29.42
C VAL A 552 -21.48 -20.30 -30.64
N MET A 553 -22.48 -21.14 -30.40
CA MET A 553 -23.24 -21.78 -31.48
C MET A 553 -24.70 -21.34 -31.52
N GLY A 554 -25.30 -21.04 -30.37
CA GLY A 554 -26.70 -20.64 -30.29
C GLY A 554 -27.23 -20.60 -28.87
N ASP A 555 -28.48 -20.18 -28.75
CA ASP A 555 -29.24 -20.20 -27.50
C ASP A 555 -30.74 -20.27 -27.83
N ASP A 556 -31.57 -20.66 -26.85
CA ASP A 556 -33.03 -20.71 -26.92
C ASP A 556 -33.58 -21.45 -28.16
N GLY A 557 -32.94 -22.59 -28.50
CA GLY A 557 -33.34 -23.44 -29.62
C GLY A 557 -32.94 -22.93 -31.01
N LYS A 558 -32.20 -21.82 -31.10
CA LYS A 558 -31.78 -21.19 -32.37
C LYS A 558 -30.26 -21.20 -32.51
N MET A 559 -29.76 -21.75 -33.62
CA MET A 559 -28.33 -21.67 -33.99
C MET A 559 -28.03 -20.33 -34.67
N TYR A 560 -26.93 -19.68 -34.27
CA TYR A 560 -26.49 -18.38 -34.81
C TYR A 560 -25.42 -18.50 -35.91
N VAL A 561 -24.86 -19.69 -36.07
CA VAL A 561 -23.73 -20.00 -36.96
C VAL A 561 -24.10 -21.14 -37.92
N ALA A 562 -23.25 -21.38 -38.92
CA ALA A 562 -23.44 -22.50 -39.84
C ALA A 562 -23.25 -23.86 -39.12
N ASN A 563 -24.05 -24.87 -39.50
CA ASN A 563 -24.01 -26.21 -38.90
C ASN A 563 -22.64 -26.90 -39.02
N ASP A 564 -21.80 -26.48 -39.96
CA ASP A 564 -20.49 -27.07 -40.24
C ASP A 564 -19.44 -26.77 -39.15
N VAL A 565 -19.71 -25.85 -38.22
CA VAL A 565 -18.80 -25.54 -37.11
C VAL A 565 -18.82 -26.58 -35.98
N LEU A 566 -19.95 -27.29 -35.82
CA LEU A 566 -20.16 -28.21 -34.70
C LEU A 566 -19.11 -29.33 -34.64
N PRO A 567 -18.74 -30.00 -35.75
CA PRO A 567 -17.64 -30.97 -35.76
C PRO A 567 -16.30 -30.36 -35.34
N VAL A 568 -16.02 -29.10 -35.68
CA VAL A 568 -14.75 -28.44 -35.32
C VAL A 568 -14.69 -28.17 -33.81
N TYR A 569 -15.78 -27.66 -33.22
CA TYR A 569 -15.87 -27.52 -31.76
C TYR A 569 -15.67 -28.86 -31.07
N ARG A 570 -16.48 -29.85 -31.44
CA ARG A 570 -16.54 -31.18 -30.81
C ARG A 570 -15.24 -31.96 -30.94
N ASP A 571 -14.68 -32.03 -32.14
CA ASP A 571 -13.61 -32.98 -32.46
C ASP A 571 -12.21 -32.34 -32.38
N ARG A 572 -12.11 -31.00 -32.42
CA ARG A 572 -10.81 -30.30 -32.47
C ARG A 572 -10.55 -29.35 -31.30
N LEU A 573 -11.56 -28.64 -30.80
CA LEU A 573 -11.38 -27.63 -29.75
C LEU A 573 -11.63 -28.17 -28.35
N LEU A 574 -12.69 -28.95 -28.14
CA LEU A 574 -12.98 -29.56 -26.83
C LEU A 574 -11.77 -30.34 -26.26
N PRO A 575 -11.05 -31.19 -27.04
CA PRO A 575 -9.91 -31.94 -26.49
C PRO A 575 -8.72 -31.07 -26.06
N LEU A 576 -8.66 -29.81 -26.52
CA LEU A 576 -7.60 -28.87 -26.16
C LEU A 576 -7.95 -28.03 -24.92
N ALA A 577 -9.25 -27.88 -24.62
CA ALA A 577 -9.74 -26.96 -23.60
C ALA A 577 -9.36 -27.43 -22.19
N THR A 578 -8.82 -26.51 -21.41
CA THR A 578 -8.61 -26.73 -19.97
C THR A 578 -9.92 -26.58 -19.20
N VAL A 579 -10.70 -25.57 -19.57
CA VAL A 579 -12.05 -25.28 -19.04
C VAL A 579 -12.95 -24.96 -20.24
N ILE A 580 -14.17 -25.49 -20.25
CA ILE A 580 -15.22 -25.03 -21.18
C ILE A 580 -16.35 -24.34 -20.42
N THR A 581 -17.00 -23.36 -21.05
CA THR A 581 -18.09 -22.56 -20.46
C THR A 581 -19.40 -22.56 -21.27
N PRO A 582 -19.88 -23.70 -21.79
CA PRO A 582 -21.07 -23.73 -22.66
C PRO A 582 -22.36 -23.36 -21.93
N ASN A 583 -23.33 -22.82 -22.65
CA ASN A 583 -24.72 -22.76 -22.19
C ASN A 583 -25.44 -24.12 -22.37
N TRP A 584 -26.69 -24.28 -21.88
CA TRP A 584 -27.41 -25.57 -22.01
C TRP A 584 -27.53 -26.02 -23.46
N PHE A 585 -27.87 -25.11 -24.38
CA PHE A 585 -28.21 -25.44 -25.76
C PHE A 585 -26.98 -25.97 -26.49
N GLU A 586 -25.82 -25.40 -26.20
CA GLU A 586 -24.54 -25.85 -26.72
C GLU A 586 -24.15 -27.22 -26.18
N VAL A 587 -24.43 -27.52 -24.91
CA VAL A 587 -24.25 -28.87 -24.37
C VAL A 587 -25.14 -29.87 -25.11
N GLU A 588 -26.42 -29.54 -25.33
CA GLU A 588 -27.33 -30.41 -26.08
C GLU A 588 -26.85 -30.63 -27.52
N LEU A 589 -26.37 -29.59 -28.19
CA LEU A 589 -25.81 -29.70 -29.54
C LEU A 589 -24.55 -30.58 -29.59
N MET A 590 -23.64 -30.43 -28.65
CA MET A 590 -22.38 -31.19 -28.64
C MET A 590 -22.60 -32.65 -28.27
N THR A 591 -23.49 -32.91 -27.30
CA THR A 591 -23.70 -34.25 -26.74
C THR A 591 -24.88 -35.01 -27.34
N GLN A 592 -25.79 -34.31 -28.04
CA GLN A 592 -27.06 -34.84 -28.54
C GLN A 592 -27.99 -35.37 -27.41
N ILE A 593 -27.84 -34.84 -26.20
CA ILE A 593 -28.62 -35.22 -25.01
C ILE A 593 -29.44 -34.03 -24.54
N HIS A 594 -30.75 -34.20 -24.38
CA HIS A 594 -31.65 -33.16 -23.88
C HIS A 594 -31.60 -33.06 -22.34
N LEU A 595 -31.30 -31.87 -21.80
CA LEU A 595 -31.04 -31.64 -20.38
C LEU A 595 -32.32 -31.38 -19.56
N ALA A 596 -33.13 -32.41 -19.36
CA ALA A 596 -34.42 -32.33 -18.67
C ALA A 596 -34.45 -32.86 -17.22
N SER A 597 -33.38 -33.54 -16.79
CA SER A 597 -33.26 -34.17 -15.46
C SER A 597 -31.80 -34.37 -15.05
N GLN A 598 -31.55 -34.68 -13.79
CA GLN A 598 -30.23 -35.03 -13.25
C GLN A 598 -29.58 -36.18 -14.04
N ASP A 599 -30.35 -37.19 -14.46
CA ASP A 599 -29.85 -38.31 -15.26
C ASP A 599 -29.35 -37.89 -16.65
N SER A 600 -30.07 -36.96 -17.30
CA SER A 600 -29.65 -36.41 -18.59
C SER A 600 -28.41 -35.51 -18.47
N ILE A 601 -28.34 -34.66 -17.43
CA ILE A 601 -27.15 -33.85 -17.13
C ILE A 601 -25.96 -34.75 -16.83
N ARG A 602 -26.16 -35.83 -16.06
CA ARG A 602 -25.15 -36.84 -15.79
C ARG A 602 -24.61 -37.42 -17.09
N SER A 603 -25.49 -37.83 -17.99
CA SER A 603 -25.11 -38.43 -19.27
C SER A 603 -24.33 -37.45 -20.16
N ALA A 604 -24.76 -36.18 -20.21
CA ALA A 604 -24.06 -35.13 -20.96
C ALA A 604 -22.67 -34.83 -20.39
N LEU A 605 -22.53 -34.70 -19.06
CA LEU A 605 -21.24 -34.51 -18.41
C LEU A 605 -20.31 -35.71 -18.63
N ARG A 606 -20.81 -36.95 -18.64
CA ARG A 606 -20.00 -38.12 -19.03
C ARG A 606 -19.47 -37.98 -20.44
N SER A 607 -20.32 -37.61 -21.38
CA SER A 607 -19.89 -37.48 -22.76
C SER A 607 -18.80 -36.40 -22.91
N LEU A 608 -18.98 -35.24 -22.28
CA LEU A 608 -17.98 -34.17 -22.29
C LEU A 608 -16.64 -34.58 -21.66
N HIS A 609 -16.67 -35.28 -20.52
CA HIS A 609 -15.46 -35.71 -19.83
C HIS A 609 -14.76 -36.90 -20.50
N PHE A 610 -15.51 -37.92 -20.90
CA PHE A 610 -14.96 -39.22 -21.31
C PHE A 610 -14.92 -39.41 -22.83
N ASP A 611 -15.91 -38.91 -23.57
CA ASP A 611 -15.93 -39.03 -25.03
C ASP A 611 -15.13 -37.89 -25.69
N HIS A 612 -15.17 -36.69 -25.09
CA HIS A 612 -14.51 -35.48 -25.62
C HIS A 612 -13.27 -35.04 -24.84
N GLY A 613 -12.93 -35.73 -23.75
CA GLY A 613 -11.68 -35.53 -23.00
C GLY A 613 -11.57 -34.20 -22.24
N VAL A 614 -12.68 -33.50 -22.00
CA VAL A 614 -12.66 -32.20 -21.33
C VAL A 614 -12.49 -32.40 -19.83
N ARG A 615 -11.46 -31.80 -19.23
CA ARG A 615 -11.21 -31.98 -17.79
C ARG A 615 -12.18 -31.17 -16.92
N ASN A 616 -12.40 -29.90 -17.26
CA ASN A 616 -13.21 -28.98 -16.47
C ASN A 616 -14.34 -28.40 -17.32
N VAL A 617 -15.56 -28.53 -16.85
CA VAL A 617 -16.77 -28.07 -17.53
C VAL A 617 -17.52 -27.13 -16.60
N VAL A 618 -17.85 -25.94 -17.07
CA VAL A 618 -18.77 -25.02 -16.38
C VAL A 618 -19.98 -24.80 -17.28
N VAL A 619 -21.07 -25.51 -17.04
CA VAL A 619 -22.33 -25.22 -17.75
C VAL A 619 -22.90 -23.94 -17.18
N THR A 620 -22.94 -22.89 -17.98
CA THR A 620 -23.18 -21.51 -17.51
C THR A 620 -24.63 -21.27 -17.16
N SER A 621 -25.56 -21.85 -17.94
CA SER A 621 -26.98 -21.70 -17.74
C SER A 621 -27.74 -22.95 -18.16
N VAL A 622 -28.42 -23.62 -17.21
CA VAL A 622 -29.49 -24.60 -17.46
C VAL A 622 -30.79 -24.04 -16.88
N ILE A 623 -31.88 -23.99 -17.66
CA ILE A 623 -33.17 -23.51 -17.12
C ILE A 623 -33.77 -24.57 -16.21
N VAL A 624 -34.12 -24.14 -15.02
CA VAL A 624 -34.92 -24.92 -14.08
C VAL A 624 -36.25 -24.19 -13.89
N ARG A 625 -37.32 -24.76 -14.44
CA ARG A 625 -38.69 -24.27 -14.27
C ARG A 625 -39.35 -24.95 -13.09
N GLU A 626 -40.03 -24.20 -12.24
CA GLU A 626 -40.74 -24.75 -11.09
C GLU A 626 -41.77 -25.80 -11.54
N GLY A 627 -41.87 -26.91 -10.79
CA GLY A 627 -42.73 -28.05 -11.14
C GLY A 627 -42.17 -28.99 -12.22
N SER A 628 -40.95 -28.76 -12.73
CA SER A 628 -40.25 -29.74 -13.57
C SER A 628 -39.50 -30.78 -12.73
N CYS A 629 -39.22 -31.95 -13.32
CA CYS A 629 -38.43 -33.00 -12.67
C CYS A 629 -37.08 -32.48 -12.17
N LEU A 630 -36.39 -31.68 -12.99
CA LEU A 630 -35.12 -31.06 -12.61
C LEU A 630 -35.26 -30.07 -11.44
N SER A 631 -36.41 -29.39 -11.33
CA SER A 631 -36.69 -28.48 -10.20
C SER A 631 -36.78 -29.22 -8.88
N ASP A 632 -37.46 -30.37 -8.88
CA ASP A 632 -37.58 -31.22 -7.69
C ASP A 632 -36.20 -31.76 -7.27
N GLU A 633 -35.38 -32.21 -8.23
CA GLU A 633 -34.03 -32.71 -7.98
C GLU A 633 -33.07 -31.62 -7.45
N VAL A 634 -33.08 -30.43 -8.04
CA VAL A 634 -32.29 -29.26 -7.60
C VAL A 634 -32.69 -28.81 -6.20
N THR A 635 -33.98 -28.88 -5.88
CA THR A 635 -34.52 -28.54 -4.57
C THR A 635 -34.16 -29.60 -3.54
N ALA A 636 -34.31 -30.88 -3.87
CA ALA A 636 -33.96 -32.00 -3.00
C ALA A 636 -32.45 -32.03 -2.68
N ALA A 637 -31.60 -31.69 -3.65
CA ALA A 637 -30.15 -31.55 -3.47
C ALA A 637 -29.75 -30.26 -2.75
N GLY A 638 -30.71 -29.39 -2.39
CA GLY A 638 -30.44 -28.13 -1.71
C GLY A 638 -29.50 -27.23 -2.54
N LEU A 639 -29.73 -27.09 -3.84
CA LEU A 639 -28.87 -26.29 -4.73
C LEU A 639 -29.43 -24.90 -5.04
N ARG A 640 -30.62 -24.57 -4.53
CA ARG A 640 -31.23 -23.23 -4.64
C ARG A 640 -30.44 -22.19 -3.84
N ALA A 641 -30.12 -21.07 -4.47
CA ALA A 641 -29.43 -19.96 -3.84
C ALA A 641 -30.23 -19.36 -2.69
N GLY A 642 -29.54 -18.86 -1.66
CA GLY A 642 -30.10 -18.25 -0.47
C GLY A 642 -30.40 -16.76 -0.62
N SER A 643 -30.55 -16.08 0.53
CA SER A 643 -30.98 -14.67 0.58
C SER A 643 -30.03 -13.68 -0.07
N SER A 644 -28.78 -14.07 -0.33
CA SER A 644 -27.81 -13.26 -1.06
C SER A 644 -28.27 -12.95 -2.50
N TYR A 645 -29.10 -13.81 -3.09
CA TYR A 645 -29.71 -13.63 -4.41
C TYR A 645 -31.19 -13.19 -4.35
N SER A 646 -31.85 -13.33 -3.19
CA SER A 646 -33.20 -12.79 -2.95
C SER A 646 -33.10 -11.52 -2.08
N SER A 647 -32.97 -10.36 -2.72
CA SER A 647 -32.74 -9.11 -1.98
C SER A 647 -33.86 -8.73 -1.02
N ASP A 648 -33.47 -8.41 0.21
CA ASP A 648 -34.01 -7.26 0.94
C ASP A 648 -34.02 -6.03 0.01
N GLY A 649 -35.21 -5.64 -0.48
CA GLY A 649 -35.46 -4.31 -1.04
C GLY A 649 -35.66 -4.16 -2.56
N LEU A 650 -35.52 -5.21 -3.39
CA LEU A 650 -35.92 -5.15 -4.82
C LEU A 650 -37.01 -6.20 -5.09
N THR A 651 -38.19 -5.71 -5.47
CA THR A 651 -39.44 -6.45 -5.67
C THR A 651 -39.38 -7.49 -6.80
N ASP A 652 -40.41 -8.35 -6.90
CA ASP A 652 -40.78 -9.26 -8.01
C ASP A 652 -40.66 -8.71 -9.46
N SER A 653 -40.25 -7.46 -9.64
CA SER A 653 -40.14 -6.74 -10.91
C SER A 653 -38.86 -7.05 -11.70
N ILE A 654 -37.83 -7.64 -11.07
CA ILE A 654 -36.51 -7.91 -11.69
C ILE A 654 -36.33 -9.38 -12.06
N ASN A 655 -36.86 -10.31 -11.26
CA ASN A 655 -36.71 -11.75 -11.48
C ASN A 655 -37.91 -12.32 -12.23
N LEU A 656 -37.68 -13.38 -13.00
CA LEU A 656 -38.76 -14.22 -13.52
C LEU A 656 -39.28 -15.09 -12.37
N LYS A 657 -40.59 -15.02 -12.11
CA LYS A 657 -41.24 -15.91 -11.14
C LYS A 657 -41.08 -17.35 -11.63
N ASP A 658 -40.71 -18.25 -10.73
CA ASP A 658 -40.72 -19.69 -10.97
C ASP A 658 -39.69 -20.20 -12.02
N GLU A 659 -38.67 -19.39 -12.36
CA GLU A 659 -37.55 -19.80 -13.22
C GLU A 659 -36.18 -19.46 -12.61
N TYR A 660 -35.29 -20.45 -12.66
CA TYR A 660 -33.92 -20.34 -12.16
C TYR A 660 -32.92 -20.73 -13.25
N ILE A 661 -31.71 -20.17 -13.13
CA ILE A 661 -30.54 -20.59 -13.89
C ILE A 661 -29.69 -21.46 -12.98
N LEU A 662 -29.56 -22.74 -13.32
CA LEU A 662 -28.63 -23.67 -12.70
C LEU A 662 -27.28 -23.59 -13.41
N CYS A 663 -26.26 -23.16 -12.67
CA CYS A 663 -24.87 -23.18 -13.12
C CYS A 663 -24.17 -24.39 -12.49
N ILE A 664 -23.43 -25.16 -13.30
CA ILE A 664 -22.83 -26.44 -12.90
C ILE A 664 -21.33 -26.38 -13.18
N ALA A 665 -20.50 -26.65 -12.19
CA ALA A 665 -19.06 -26.83 -12.33
C ALA A 665 -18.69 -28.30 -12.09
N SER A 666 -18.10 -28.94 -13.10
CA SER A 666 -17.68 -30.34 -13.08
C SER A 666 -16.21 -30.49 -13.41
N SER A 667 -15.46 -31.23 -12.58
CA SER A 667 -14.02 -31.48 -12.75
C SER A 667 -13.72 -32.97 -12.72
N ALA A 668 -13.19 -33.51 -13.82
CA ALA A 668 -12.70 -34.89 -13.89
C ALA A 668 -11.35 -35.06 -13.18
N HIS A 669 -11.15 -36.24 -12.59
CA HIS A 669 -9.87 -36.63 -11.97
C HIS A 669 -8.89 -37.16 -13.04
N ASP A 670 -7.58 -37.13 -12.73
CA ASP A 670 -6.55 -37.73 -13.61
C ASP A 670 -6.68 -39.26 -13.68
N ASP A 671 -7.36 -39.85 -12.70
CA ASP A 671 -7.69 -41.27 -12.68
C ASP A 671 -9.12 -41.42 -13.21
N PRO A 672 -9.31 -42.04 -14.40
CA PRO A 672 -10.63 -42.18 -15.03
C PRO A 672 -11.57 -43.12 -14.25
N SER A 673 -11.08 -43.87 -13.25
CA SER A 673 -11.91 -44.67 -12.36
C SER A 673 -12.64 -43.84 -11.29
N ILE A 674 -12.20 -42.60 -11.05
CA ILE A 674 -12.81 -41.69 -10.08
C ILE A 674 -13.84 -40.82 -10.80
N ALA A 675 -15.07 -40.83 -10.31
CA ALA A 675 -16.15 -40.03 -10.87
C ALA A 675 -15.83 -38.51 -10.76
N PRO A 676 -16.17 -37.70 -11.79
CA PRO A 676 -15.94 -36.26 -11.75
C PRO A 676 -16.63 -35.58 -10.57
N ALA A 677 -15.99 -34.59 -9.94
CA ALA A 677 -16.62 -33.83 -8.86
C ALA A 677 -17.60 -32.80 -9.46
N VAL A 678 -18.87 -32.81 -9.03
CA VAL A 678 -19.93 -31.94 -9.56
C VAL A 678 -20.43 -31.01 -8.47
N TYR A 679 -20.37 -29.71 -8.76
CA TYR A 679 -20.88 -28.64 -7.91
C TYR A 679 -21.90 -27.81 -8.70
N ALA A 680 -22.92 -27.29 -8.04
CA ALA A 680 -23.90 -26.46 -8.70
C ALA A 680 -24.51 -25.39 -7.78
N LEU A 681 -25.06 -24.35 -8.40
CA LEU A 681 -25.87 -23.34 -7.73
C LEU A 681 -26.97 -22.85 -8.68
N ALA A 682 -28.21 -22.87 -8.21
CA ALA A 682 -29.37 -22.36 -8.94
C ALA A 682 -29.74 -20.96 -8.46
N VAL A 683 -29.53 -19.95 -9.30
CA VAL A 683 -29.83 -18.55 -9.00
C VAL A 683 -31.12 -18.11 -9.71
N PRO A 684 -31.89 -17.16 -9.17
CA PRO A 684 -33.08 -16.65 -9.86
C PRO A 684 -32.75 -16.10 -11.24
N ARG A 685 -33.59 -16.37 -12.23
CA ARG A 685 -33.40 -15.83 -13.58
C ARG A 685 -33.80 -14.35 -13.60
N ILE A 686 -32.89 -13.48 -14.06
CA ILE A 686 -33.19 -12.06 -14.23
C ILE A 686 -33.97 -11.85 -15.51
N LYS A 687 -35.06 -11.08 -15.44
CA LYS A 687 -35.96 -10.80 -16.55
C LYS A 687 -35.28 -9.94 -17.62
N GLY A 688 -34.86 -10.56 -18.72
CA GLY A 688 -34.27 -9.82 -19.82
C GLY A 688 -33.46 -10.59 -20.84
N TYR A 689 -33.17 -9.90 -21.93
CA TYR A 689 -32.13 -10.27 -22.88
C TYR A 689 -30.88 -9.41 -22.64
N PHE A 690 -29.74 -10.05 -22.41
CA PHE A 690 -28.45 -9.40 -22.16
C PHE A 690 -27.41 -9.98 -23.12
N SER A 691 -26.67 -9.10 -23.79
CA SER A 691 -25.61 -9.50 -24.73
C SER A 691 -24.24 -9.44 -24.07
N GLY A 692 -23.33 -10.37 -24.38
CA GLY A 692 -21.94 -10.39 -23.87
C GLY A 692 -21.77 -11.01 -22.49
N VAL A 693 -22.79 -11.71 -21.98
CA VAL A 693 -22.78 -12.34 -20.66
C VAL A 693 -21.79 -13.50 -20.59
N GLY A 694 -21.75 -14.34 -21.63
CA GLY A 694 -20.80 -15.44 -21.76
C GLY A 694 -19.36 -14.94 -21.72
N ASP A 695 -19.03 -13.95 -22.55
CA ASP A 695 -17.68 -13.35 -22.60
C ASP A 695 -17.19 -12.83 -21.24
N LEU A 696 -18.07 -12.11 -20.52
CA LEU A 696 -17.80 -11.62 -19.16
C LEU A 696 -17.60 -12.78 -18.17
N PHE A 697 -18.51 -13.75 -18.18
CA PHE A 697 -18.48 -14.88 -17.26
C PHE A 697 -17.23 -15.74 -17.48
N SER A 698 -16.92 -16.07 -18.73
CA SER A 698 -15.75 -16.84 -19.15
C SER A 698 -14.43 -16.15 -18.75
N ALA A 699 -14.35 -14.83 -18.92
CA ALA A 699 -13.20 -14.03 -18.48
C ALA A 699 -13.01 -14.09 -16.94
N LEU A 700 -14.10 -13.96 -16.19
CA LEU A 700 -14.07 -14.05 -14.71
C LEU A 700 -13.72 -15.46 -14.23
N VAL A 701 -14.26 -16.51 -14.87
CA VAL A 701 -13.90 -17.91 -14.57
C VAL A 701 -12.41 -18.11 -14.79
N MET A 702 -11.85 -17.65 -15.91
CA MET A 702 -10.41 -17.76 -16.18
C MET A 702 -9.57 -17.12 -15.07
N ALA A 703 -9.87 -15.86 -14.72
CA ALA A 703 -9.12 -15.10 -13.73
C ALA A 703 -9.16 -15.76 -12.35
N HIS A 704 -10.36 -16.15 -11.89
CA HIS A 704 -10.54 -16.77 -10.58
C HIS A 704 -10.04 -18.22 -10.53
N PHE A 705 -10.12 -18.97 -11.64
CA PHE A 705 -9.61 -20.34 -11.71
C PHE A 705 -8.09 -20.36 -11.62
N HIS A 706 -7.41 -19.47 -12.35
CA HIS A 706 -5.97 -19.28 -12.24
C HIS A 706 -5.57 -18.95 -10.78
N GLN A 707 -6.27 -18.03 -10.13
CA GLN A 707 -6.02 -17.69 -8.72
C GLN A 707 -6.21 -18.90 -7.79
N ALA A 708 -7.31 -19.63 -7.92
CA ALA A 708 -7.64 -20.77 -7.07
C ALA A 708 -6.71 -21.98 -7.25
N GLN A 709 -6.05 -22.12 -8.41
CA GLN A 709 -5.00 -23.13 -8.61
C GLN A 709 -3.70 -22.77 -7.90
N HIS A 710 -3.37 -21.48 -7.78
CA HIS A 710 -2.16 -21.03 -7.07
C HIS A 710 -2.31 -21.00 -5.55
N SER A 711 -3.53 -20.83 -5.03
CA SER A 711 -3.80 -20.81 -3.58
C SER A 711 -3.84 -22.19 -2.91
N ASN A 712 -4.11 -23.27 -3.65
CA ASN A 712 -4.31 -24.64 -3.11
C ASN A 712 -3.02 -25.45 -2.91
N THR A 713 -1.90 -24.79 -2.64
CA THR A 713 -0.58 -25.41 -2.45
C THR A 713 -0.27 -25.81 -1.00
N SER A 714 -1.24 -25.75 -0.07
CA SER A 714 -1.13 -26.40 1.23
C SER A 714 -1.77 -27.79 1.18
N SER A 715 -1.00 -28.82 1.52
CA SER A 715 -1.42 -30.21 1.59
C SER A 715 -2.56 -30.39 2.61
N LEU A 716 -3.79 -30.25 2.16
CA LEU A 716 -4.94 -30.91 2.75
C LEU A 716 -5.44 -31.89 1.70
N SER A 717 -5.34 -33.17 2.05
CA SER A 717 -6.09 -34.25 1.43
C SER A 717 -7.49 -33.74 1.06
N LEU A 718 -7.86 -33.90 -0.21
CA LEU A 718 -9.24 -33.77 -0.67
C LEU A 718 -10.08 -34.76 0.16
N THR A 719 -10.60 -34.27 1.28
CA THR A 719 -11.66 -34.95 2.03
C THR A 719 -12.94 -34.71 1.24
N ALA A 720 -13.80 -35.74 1.15
CA ALA A 720 -15.11 -35.60 0.54
C ALA A 720 -15.85 -34.42 1.21
N GLY A 721 -16.00 -33.31 0.47
CA GLY A 721 -16.59 -32.07 0.97
C GLY A 721 -15.78 -30.77 0.75
N SER A 722 -14.51 -30.81 0.34
CA SER A 722 -13.76 -29.57 0.05
C SER A 722 -13.99 -29.07 -1.39
N MET A 723 -14.40 -27.80 -1.55
CA MET A 723 -14.67 -27.17 -2.85
C MET A 723 -13.50 -27.29 -3.85
N SER A 724 -13.80 -27.60 -5.11
CA SER A 724 -12.79 -27.59 -6.17
C SER A 724 -12.41 -26.16 -6.59
N SER A 725 -11.17 -25.96 -7.08
CA SER A 725 -10.74 -24.65 -7.63
C SER A 725 -11.68 -24.13 -8.72
N LEU A 726 -12.27 -25.04 -9.52
CA LEU A 726 -13.27 -24.70 -10.54
C LEU A 726 -14.58 -24.21 -9.92
N SER A 727 -15.11 -24.91 -8.91
CA SER A 727 -16.36 -24.53 -8.26
C SER A 727 -16.27 -23.16 -7.58
N SER A 728 -15.12 -22.85 -6.93
CA SER A 728 -14.86 -21.53 -6.36
C SER A 728 -14.79 -20.45 -7.44
N ALA A 729 -14.08 -20.72 -8.54
CA ALA A 729 -13.99 -19.78 -9.65
C ALA A 729 -15.35 -19.49 -10.30
N ALA A 730 -16.13 -20.53 -10.55
CA ALA A 730 -17.47 -20.43 -11.12
C ALA A 730 -18.45 -19.74 -10.16
N SER A 731 -18.35 -19.96 -8.84
CA SER A 731 -19.16 -19.25 -7.84
C SER A 731 -18.93 -17.74 -7.88
N ARG A 732 -17.66 -17.32 -7.90
CA ARG A 732 -17.28 -15.91 -7.99
C ARG A 732 -17.72 -15.28 -9.30
N ALA A 733 -17.45 -15.96 -10.42
CA ALA A 733 -17.90 -15.50 -11.73
C ALA A 733 -19.42 -15.36 -11.80
N LEU A 734 -20.18 -16.34 -11.29
CA LEU A 734 -21.64 -16.31 -11.25
C LEU A 734 -22.16 -15.15 -10.42
N HIS A 735 -21.59 -14.94 -9.24
CA HIS A 735 -21.98 -13.86 -8.35
C HIS A 735 -21.74 -12.48 -8.98
N THR A 736 -20.52 -12.23 -9.49
CA THR A 736 -20.16 -10.97 -10.15
C THR A 736 -21.02 -10.73 -11.39
N THR A 737 -21.18 -11.74 -12.26
CA THR A 737 -22.03 -11.62 -13.44
C THR A 737 -23.47 -11.32 -13.05
N HIS A 738 -24.01 -11.99 -12.02
CA HIS A 738 -25.36 -11.72 -11.55
C HIS A 738 -25.51 -10.28 -11.00
N ALA A 739 -24.52 -9.76 -10.27
CA ALA A 739 -24.52 -8.37 -9.81
C ALA A 739 -24.52 -7.37 -10.98
N VAL A 740 -23.68 -7.59 -11.99
CA VAL A 740 -23.63 -6.78 -13.23
C VAL A 740 -24.99 -6.79 -13.92
N LEU A 741 -25.61 -7.96 -14.08
CA LEU A 741 -26.93 -8.11 -14.70
C LEU A 741 -28.03 -7.40 -13.91
N ARG A 742 -28.00 -7.47 -12.58
CA ARG A 742 -28.96 -6.72 -11.73
C ARG A 742 -28.82 -5.22 -11.92
N ARG A 743 -27.60 -4.69 -11.93
CA ARG A 743 -27.35 -3.26 -12.19
C ARG A 743 -27.80 -2.85 -13.60
N THR A 744 -27.53 -3.69 -14.61
CA THR A 744 -28.04 -3.47 -15.97
C THR A 744 -29.56 -3.44 -16.01
N GLN A 745 -30.23 -4.38 -15.35
CA GLN A 745 -31.69 -4.45 -15.35
C GLN A 745 -32.33 -3.28 -14.60
N GLN A 746 -31.79 -2.89 -13.45
CA GLN A 746 -32.25 -1.70 -12.72
C GLN A 746 -32.13 -0.45 -13.59
N HIS A 747 -31.02 -0.30 -14.30
CA HIS A 747 -30.85 0.83 -15.21
C HIS A 747 -31.87 0.81 -16.36
N ALA A 748 -32.10 -0.36 -16.96
CA ALA A 748 -33.08 -0.52 -18.03
C ALA A 748 -34.49 -0.13 -17.56
N LEU A 749 -34.89 -0.53 -16.34
CA LEU A 749 -36.17 -0.16 -15.73
C LEU A 749 -36.28 1.35 -15.48
N THR A 750 -35.21 1.99 -14.99
CA THR A 750 -35.18 3.45 -14.80
C THR A 750 -35.35 4.21 -16.12
N LEU A 751 -34.71 3.75 -17.20
CA LEU A 751 -34.89 4.35 -18.52
C LEU A 751 -36.31 4.16 -19.05
N ALA A 752 -36.89 2.98 -18.88
CA ALA A 752 -38.25 2.68 -19.29
C ALA A 752 -39.29 3.54 -18.53
N ALA A 753 -39.05 3.84 -17.25
CA ALA A 753 -39.91 4.72 -16.46
C ALA A 753 -39.82 6.20 -16.89
N GLN A 754 -38.76 6.60 -17.60
CA GLN A 754 -38.54 7.97 -18.08
C GLN A 754 -39.02 8.19 -19.51
N SER A 755 -39.22 7.12 -20.29
CA SER A 755 -39.79 7.17 -21.64
C SER A 755 -41.32 7.12 -21.59
N SER A 756 -42.02 7.91 -22.41
CA SER A 756 -43.48 7.84 -22.60
C SER A 756 -43.98 6.60 -23.35
N ASP A 757 -43.10 5.63 -23.58
CA ASP A 757 -43.41 4.35 -24.23
C ASP A 757 -44.03 3.39 -23.21
N ASP A 758 -44.97 2.54 -23.65
CA ASP A 758 -45.67 1.59 -22.78
C ASP A 758 -44.69 0.76 -21.93
N PRO A 759 -44.75 0.85 -20.58
CA PRO A 759 -43.89 0.11 -19.65
C PRO A 759 -43.97 -1.41 -19.82
N SER A 760 -45.04 -1.93 -20.43
CA SER A 760 -45.20 -3.35 -20.74
C SER A 760 -44.28 -3.82 -21.88
N SER A 761 -43.90 -2.92 -22.80
CA SER A 761 -43.09 -3.23 -23.98
C SER A 761 -41.59 -3.42 -23.70
N SER A 762 -41.09 -2.82 -22.61
CA SER A 762 -39.70 -2.98 -22.15
C SER A 762 -39.49 -4.28 -21.36
N ASN A 763 -40.59 -4.90 -20.92
CA ASN A 763 -40.63 -6.09 -20.06
C ASN A 763 -40.76 -7.41 -20.83
N ALA A 764 -41.02 -7.40 -22.14
CA ALA A 764 -41.10 -8.62 -22.95
C ALA A 764 -39.70 -9.20 -23.24
N TYR A 765 -39.56 -10.52 -23.06
CA TYR A 765 -38.31 -11.28 -23.29
C TYR A 765 -37.91 -11.25 -24.78
N THR A 766 -38.88 -11.50 -25.65
CA THR A 766 -38.86 -11.28 -27.10
C THR A 766 -40.28 -10.93 -27.55
N ASP A 767 -40.39 -10.21 -28.66
CA ASP A 767 -41.65 -9.91 -29.32
C ASP A 767 -41.38 -9.85 -30.82
N ASP A 768 -41.02 -11.03 -31.35
CA ASP A 768 -40.50 -11.21 -32.71
C ASP A 768 -41.49 -10.68 -33.77
N GLU A 769 -42.78 -10.69 -33.48
CA GLU A 769 -43.81 -10.16 -34.39
C GLU A 769 -43.79 -8.63 -34.46
N LEU A 770 -43.73 -7.92 -33.32
CA LEU A 770 -43.62 -6.46 -33.30
C LEU A 770 -42.21 -5.98 -33.69
N ASP A 771 -41.17 -6.75 -33.36
CA ASP A 771 -39.78 -6.43 -33.74
C ASP A 771 -39.54 -6.57 -35.25
N SER A 772 -40.26 -7.48 -35.92
CA SER A 772 -40.26 -7.59 -37.38
C SER A 772 -41.03 -6.45 -38.05
N LYS A 773 -42.06 -5.92 -37.39
CA LYS A 773 -42.84 -4.76 -37.87
C LYS A 773 -42.13 -3.42 -37.61
N GLU A 774 -41.36 -3.30 -36.53
CA GLU A 774 -40.58 -2.10 -36.17
C GLU A 774 -39.12 -2.44 -35.78
N PRO A 775 -38.20 -2.55 -36.75
CA PRO A 775 -36.82 -2.98 -36.49
C PRO A 775 -36.04 -2.10 -35.49
N LEU A 776 -36.39 -0.81 -35.41
CA LEU A 776 -35.75 0.12 -34.46
C LEU A 776 -36.17 -0.11 -33.00
N ARG A 777 -37.32 -0.76 -32.75
CA ARG A 777 -37.78 -1.13 -31.40
C ARG A 777 -36.82 -2.14 -30.77
N ARG A 778 -36.39 -3.14 -31.54
CA ARG A 778 -35.39 -4.14 -31.16
C ARG A 778 -34.05 -3.50 -30.81
N VAL A 779 -33.57 -2.57 -31.64
CA VAL A 779 -32.30 -1.85 -31.39
C VAL A 779 -32.37 -1.00 -30.12
N ARG A 780 -33.48 -0.30 -29.88
CA ARG A 780 -33.69 0.45 -28.63
C ARG A 780 -33.69 -0.47 -27.41
N ARG A 781 -34.39 -1.61 -27.47
CA ARG A 781 -34.44 -2.61 -26.39
C ARG A 781 -33.07 -3.24 -26.09
N MET A 782 -32.24 -3.46 -27.09
CA MET A 782 -30.88 -3.98 -26.90
C MET A 782 -29.94 -2.96 -26.26
N ARG A 783 -30.00 -1.70 -26.70
CA ARG A 783 -29.17 -0.62 -26.12
C ARG A 783 -29.48 -0.38 -24.64
N THR A 784 -30.74 -0.46 -24.24
CA THR A 784 -31.11 -0.29 -22.82
C THR A 784 -30.67 -1.46 -21.94
N ARG A 785 -30.31 -2.61 -22.53
CA ARG A 785 -29.89 -3.83 -21.83
C ARG A 785 -28.43 -4.20 -22.07
N GLU A 786 -27.63 -3.25 -22.55
CA GLU A 786 -26.18 -3.36 -22.65
C GLU A 786 -25.54 -3.51 -21.25
N LEU A 787 -24.54 -4.39 -21.12
CA LEU A 787 -23.91 -4.67 -19.82
C LEU A 787 -23.26 -3.42 -19.23
N ARG A 788 -23.49 -3.19 -17.94
CA ARG A 788 -22.98 -2.03 -17.19
C ARG A 788 -21.61 -2.32 -16.59
N ILE A 789 -20.68 -2.86 -17.37
CA ILE A 789 -19.40 -3.41 -16.88
C ILE A 789 -18.56 -2.32 -16.19
N ILE A 790 -18.41 -1.15 -16.81
CA ILE A 790 -17.65 -0.04 -16.22
C ILE A 790 -18.30 0.44 -14.92
N GLN A 791 -19.62 0.58 -14.90
CA GLN A 791 -20.37 1.01 -13.70
C GLN A 791 -20.40 -0.07 -12.62
N SER A 792 -20.00 -1.30 -12.95
CA SER A 792 -19.88 -2.44 -12.03
C SER A 792 -18.41 -2.75 -11.70
N ARG A 793 -17.49 -1.79 -11.95
CA ARG A 793 -16.07 -1.91 -11.60
C ARG A 793 -15.87 -2.38 -10.17
N ASP A 794 -16.61 -1.81 -9.24
CA ASP A 794 -16.44 -2.15 -7.83
C ASP A 794 -16.99 -3.54 -7.53
N ASP A 795 -18.02 -4.05 -8.21
CA ASP A 795 -18.43 -5.46 -8.06
C ASP A 795 -17.35 -6.40 -8.62
N ILE A 796 -16.69 -6.01 -9.70
CA ILE A 796 -15.59 -6.80 -10.29
C ILE A 796 -14.38 -6.82 -9.33
N LEU A 797 -14.08 -5.71 -8.65
CA LEU A 797 -12.95 -5.56 -7.73
C LEU A 797 -13.24 -5.99 -6.28
N ALA A 798 -14.50 -5.98 -5.84
CA ALA A 798 -14.89 -6.18 -4.43
C ALA A 798 -14.34 -7.49 -3.84
N PHE A 799 -14.07 -8.46 -4.69
CA PHE A 799 -13.58 -9.78 -4.28
C PHE A 799 -12.07 -9.88 -4.09
N GLU A 800 -11.29 -8.84 -4.41
CA GLU A 800 -9.87 -8.72 -4.04
C GLU A 800 -9.65 -8.00 -2.69
N ALA A 801 -10.63 -7.22 -2.23
CA ALA A 801 -10.46 -6.29 -1.10
C ALA A 801 -10.94 -6.82 0.26
N GLU A 802 -12.05 -7.57 0.35
CA GLU A 802 -12.61 -8.02 1.64
C GLU A 802 -13.34 -9.37 1.55
N ASN A 803 -13.35 -10.09 2.68
CA ASN A 803 -13.91 -11.42 2.91
C ASN A 803 -15.47 -11.42 2.91
N GLY A 804 -16.10 -10.88 1.85
CA GLY A 804 -17.55 -10.75 1.69
C GLY A 804 -18.26 -12.04 1.26
N SER A 805 -19.55 -12.14 1.61
CA SER A 805 -20.45 -13.30 1.52
C SER A 805 -20.79 -13.77 0.09
N VAL A 806 -19.81 -14.28 -0.66
CA VAL A 806 -20.09 -15.03 -1.89
C VAL A 806 -20.73 -16.36 -1.51
N GLU A 807 -21.93 -16.60 -2.00
CA GLU A 807 -22.55 -17.91 -1.86
C GLU A 807 -21.86 -18.90 -2.79
N ASN A 808 -21.24 -19.91 -2.19
CA ASN A 808 -20.49 -20.91 -2.91
C ASN A 808 -21.42 -21.95 -3.55
N MET A 809 -21.03 -22.46 -4.72
CA MET A 809 -21.60 -23.67 -5.30
C MET A 809 -21.46 -24.84 -4.34
N ARG A 810 -22.49 -25.66 -4.27
CA ARG A 810 -22.59 -26.79 -3.35
C ARG A 810 -22.34 -28.08 -4.11
N ALA A 811 -21.73 -29.07 -3.46
CA ALA A 811 -21.53 -30.38 -4.07
C ALA A 811 -22.91 -31.00 -4.35
N TRP A 812 -23.12 -31.53 -5.55
CA TRP A 812 -24.34 -32.27 -5.88
C TRP A 812 -24.16 -33.70 -5.38
N GLU A 813 -24.49 -33.94 -4.11
CA GLU A 813 -24.32 -35.25 -3.47
C GLU A 813 -25.17 -36.33 -4.16
N GLY A 814 -24.63 -37.54 -4.29
CA GLY A 814 -25.30 -38.64 -4.99
C GLY A 814 -25.45 -38.45 -6.50
N PHE A 815 -24.81 -37.44 -7.10
CA PHE A 815 -24.99 -37.12 -8.52
C PHE A 815 -24.70 -38.31 -9.44
N TRP A 816 -23.69 -39.13 -9.15
CA TRP A 816 -23.29 -40.28 -9.98
C TRP A 816 -23.99 -41.61 -9.64
N GLY A 817 -24.82 -41.65 -8.59
CA GLY A 817 -25.25 -42.91 -7.96
C GLY A 817 -24.15 -43.51 -7.07
N ASN A 818 -24.53 -44.31 -6.07
CA ASN A 818 -23.59 -45.08 -5.24
C ASN A 818 -22.99 -46.26 -5.99
#